data_AF-A0A448KPZ3-F1
#
_entry.id   AF-A0A448KPZ3-F1
#
_cell.length_a   1.000
_cell.length_b   1.000
_cell.length_c   1.000
_cell.angle_alpha   90.00
_cell.angle_beta   90.00
_cell.angle_gamma   90.00
#
_symmetry.space_group_name_H-M   'P 1'
#
loop_
_entity.id
_entity.type
_entity.pdbx_description
1 polymer ?
#
loop_
_entity_poly.entity_id
_entity_poly.type
_entity_poly.pdbx_seq_one_letter_code
_entity_poly.pdbx_strand_id
1 'polypeptide(L)'
;MNKNKVLLITPELEYTGALNSFKRMCQTLLKNGFNVDVWSYEFGPFIEELDALGILTECISESEISQEWVEKRIFKYNLVIANTVVVYKAVEFIQEFLPIVWYVREAENLPNFFWIPQRKTALENAKKIYVVSEYAKDFIVKNYNQNVEVLHNYVDDVFGIEGCYIKDKNSKQDGKLRFLALGTIEERKGYDVLIDAFISLPKEIREQCELHFAGRLWEGAEHFYPKLLEQIKPYKNIFYHGELRDKKSIYKLLTQSDVVVVPSRDESCSLVALEGAMMARVLILSQNIGAKYILNEKNGICVKTGCADALKEAFIRLFKNKDRLDAMGREARKAYLDTSTYEIYAKNFMSVIEKELASNSYLYRVKNGAYQLYSFDVFDTLIMRKVAEPRAIFTLMQERIKELDFPLVLKENFAKLRTETEGYYYHNVCKKDFMDVRFEEIYDLLALNFSLSSKQKEILMNLEIEVERENFIPIEKNIKLLEKMVEMQKNPILVSDMYFNAEQIRQFLLPFSKAFADIFIYVSSEYRKKKNNGALFKVIMRQRKIKPEFWLHFGDNFLIDCVEAKKLGINFHYYENDLLPYERFALQNANSLNVQKMLAKARNFRVQNKLSSLEELGACFGGFLFLPYVYYVLQQAVQNEVKILYFIARDGFILQKICEKIIQKENLNIQTKYIYGSRFVWRKPFEEKDEEKINLIKAYLNQELNINEKFAFVEIAGTGATLDRVVECMGVNLKHLFYGAFYLHRSEFGSTKGIFMLPNIYQSAFKIEFFCRSLEGQVLSYENKAGKIIPICCEVEGAALKEFGYSFYIDGLLKFVDFILQDLNYKNFLVDFTLSAEYLKYLASENIDKNFIELVGSVPFALDELYKDSKCNVVAKRFFVPKEVVKEHWAIFPWSILRSHHTIRGIYNQKEYKKISVGAVDRVQNHLSYKLGNVLMRNAKNPFGMIKLIFLIPMLIIIHKEEKKMANYSSNNLSMEYYDDYEEALRIQNFFSYQLGSLLIRSSKKYNIFCVFVLPYQIVKLYQKKVRKND
;
A
#
# COMPACT_ATOMS: atom_id res chain seq x y z
N MET A 1 18.22 -13.41 -6.38
CA MET A 1 17.76 -12.98 -7.72
C MET A 1 16.73 -11.87 -7.53
N ASN A 2 16.93 -10.71 -8.16
CA ASN A 2 16.03 -9.55 -8.03
C ASN A 2 14.66 -9.87 -8.66
N LYS A 3 13.58 -9.64 -7.90
CA LYS A 3 12.20 -9.80 -8.36
C LYS A 3 11.78 -8.57 -9.18
N ASN A 4 11.29 -8.76 -10.41
CA ASN A 4 10.76 -7.66 -11.23
C ASN A 4 9.50 -7.07 -10.57
N LYS A 5 9.31 -5.75 -10.67
CA LYS A 5 8.17 -5.05 -10.04
C LYS A 5 7.09 -4.73 -11.08
N VAL A 6 5.85 -5.13 -10.81
CA VAL A 6 4.69 -4.97 -11.72
C VAL A 6 3.62 -4.15 -11.01
N LEU A 7 3.09 -3.16 -11.71
CA LEU A 7 1.93 -2.39 -11.27
C LEU A 7 0.68 -2.90 -11.97
N LEU A 8 -0.38 -3.21 -11.22
CA LEU A 8 -1.69 -3.48 -11.80
C LEU A 8 -2.64 -2.33 -11.48
N ILE A 9 -3.44 -1.91 -12.46
CA ILE A 9 -4.38 -0.79 -12.32
C ILE A 9 -5.80 -1.28 -12.60
N THR A 10 -6.74 -0.97 -11.72
CA THR A 10 -8.16 -1.30 -11.84
C THR A 10 -9.03 -0.07 -11.54
N PRO A 11 -10.27 0.07 -12.05
CA PRO A 11 -11.05 1.28 -11.76
C PRO A 11 -11.62 1.29 -10.34
N GLU A 12 -12.06 0.14 -9.84
CA GLU A 12 -12.76 0.02 -8.56
C GLU A 12 -12.33 -1.25 -7.82
N LEU A 13 -12.63 -1.28 -6.51
CA LEU A 13 -12.36 -2.41 -5.61
C LEU A 13 -13.66 -3.04 -5.08
N GLU A 14 -14.60 -3.38 -5.98
CA GLU A 14 -15.88 -4.04 -5.68
C GLU A 14 -15.90 -5.54 -6.00
N TYR A 15 -16.69 -6.33 -5.27
CA TYR A 15 -16.79 -7.79 -5.48
C TYR A 15 -17.44 -8.13 -6.83
N THR A 16 -16.60 -8.29 -7.86
CA THR A 16 -17.00 -8.62 -9.24
C THR A 16 -16.21 -9.80 -9.80
N GLY A 17 -16.71 -10.42 -10.87
CA GLY A 17 -15.96 -11.47 -11.59
C GLY A 17 -14.64 -10.97 -12.19
N ALA A 18 -14.63 -9.71 -12.64
CA ALA A 18 -13.44 -9.04 -13.14
C ALA A 18 -12.35 -8.93 -12.06
N LEU A 19 -12.71 -8.50 -10.84
CA LEU A 19 -11.75 -8.40 -9.74
C LEU A 19 -11.28 -9.75 -9.20
N ASN A 20 -12.14 -10.78 -9.21
CA ASN A 20 -11.69 -12.13 -8.85
C ASN A 20 -10.62 -12.65 -9.84
N SER A 21 -10.78 -12.39 -11.13
CA SER A 21 -9.74 -12.69 -12.13
C SER A 21 -8.51 -11.79 -11.95
N PHE A 22 -8.69 -10.51 -11.64
CA PHE A 22 -7.59 -9.59 -11.32
C PHE A 22 -6.76 -10.06 -10.12
N LYS A 23 -7.41 -10.52 -9.04
CA LYS A 23 -6.75 -11.12 -7.87
C LYS A 23 -5.90 -12.33 -8.28
N ARG A 24 -6.42 -13.19 -9.16
CA ARG A 24 -5.69 -14.35 -9.68
C ARG A 24 -4.44 -13.96 -10.49
N MET A 25 -4.49 -12.85 -11.24
CA MET A 25 -3.32 -12.28 -11.91
C MET A 25 -2.25 -11.90 -10.88
N CYS A 26 -2.63 -11.17 -9.82
CA CYS A 26 -1.74 -10.78 -8.74
C CYS A 26 -1.10 -12.01 -8.06
N GLN A 27 -1.92 -13.01 -7.69
CA GLN A 27 -1.44 -14.25 -7.08
C GLN A 27 -0.46 -15.00 -7.98
N THR A 28 -0.71 -15.03 -9.29
CA THR A 28 0.17 -15.70 -10.25
C THR A 28 1.52 -15.00 -10.34
N LEU A 29 1.55 -13.66 -10.37
CA LEU A 29 2.78 -12.88 -10.34
C LEU A 29 3.58 -13.10 -9.05
N LEU A 30 2.92 -13.05 -7.89
CA LEU A 30 3.55 -13.28 -6.59
C LEU A 30 4.18 -14.68 -6.49
N LYS A 31 3.45 -15.72 -6.93
CA LYS A 31 3.95 -17.12 -6.97
C LYS A 31 5.16 -17.29 -7.88
N ASN A 32 5.25 -16.52 -8.97
CA ASN A 32 6.39 -16.52 -9.89
C ASN A 32 7.51 -15.54 -9.47
N GLY A 33 7.46 -15.03 -8.25
CA GLY A 33 8.53 -14.21 -7.70
C GLY A 33 8.57 -12.80 -8.27
N PHE A 34 7.44 -12.19 -8.62
CA PHE A 34 7.35 -10.76 -8.89
C PHE A 34 7.00 -9.99 -7.61
N ASN A 35 7.34 -8.71 -7.57
CA ASN A 35 6.80 -7.77 -6.60
C ASN A 35 5.62 -7.02 -7.23
N VAL A 36 4.50 -6.91 -6.53
CA VAL A 36 3.22 -6.46 -7.08
C VAL A 36 2.66 -5.31 -6.25
N ASP A 37 2.40 -4.17 -6.90
CA ASP A 37 1.60 -3.08 -6.35
C ASP A 37 0.31 -2.92 -7.15
N VAL A 38 -0.74 -2.40 -6.54
CA VAL A 38 -2.04 -2.16 -7.20
C VAL A 38 -2.43 -0.69 -7.07
N TRP A 39 -2.90 -0.09 -8.15
CA TRP A 39 -3.62 1.19 -8.11
C TRP A 39 -5.09 0.98 -8.45
N SER A 40 -5.97 1.65 -7.69
CA SER A 40 -7.40 1.75 -7.99
C SER A 40 -7.81 3.20 -8.18
N TYR A 41 -8.79 3.50 -9.04
CA TYR A 41 -9.36 4.86 -9.09
C TYR A 41 -10.30 5.12 -7.92
N GLU A 42 -11.00 4.09 -7.46
CA GLU A 42 -11.97 4.15 -6.37
C GLU A 42 -11.68 3.11 -5.29
N PHE A 43 -11.98 3.47 -4.05
CA PHE A 43 -11.92 2.54 -2.91
C PHE A 43 -13.10 1.57 -2.95
N GLY A 44 -12.94 0.42 -2.30
CA GLY A 44 -14.00 -0.57 -2.17
C GLY A 44 -13.60 -1.72 -1.26
N PRO A 45 -14.55 -2.56 -0.85
CA PRO A 45 -14.34 -3.60 0.15
C PRO A 45 -13.45 -4.75 -0.33
N PHE A 46 -13.19 -4.88 -1.65
CA PHE A 46 -12.28 -5.88 -2.21
C PHE A 46 -10.80 -5.59 -1.87
N ILE A 47 -10.48 -4.42 -1.30
CA ILE A 47 -9.12 -4.09 -0.86
C ILE A 47 -8.59 -5.11 0.16
N GLU A 48 -9.47 -5.66 1.00
CA GLU A 48 -9.13 -6.68 2.01
C GLU A 48 -8.58 -7.96 1.38
N GLU A 49 -9.08 -8.33 0.19
CA GLU A 49 -8.64 -9.50 -0.56
C GLU A 49 -7.24 -9.33 -1.17
N LEU A 50 -6.81 -8.09 -1.41
CA LEU A 50 -5.46 -7.75 -1.88
C LEU A 50 -4.50 -7.59 -0.69
N ASP A 51 -4.98 -7.06 0.43
CA ASP A 51 -4.21 -6.93 1.67
C ASP A 51 -3.84 -8.31 2.25
N ALA A 52 -4.75 -9.28 2.18
CA ALA A 52 -4.49 -10.68 2.50
C ALA A 52 -3.46 -11.37 1.57
N LEU A 53 -2.99 -10.67 0.52
CA LEU A 53 -1.89 -11.13 -0.33
C LEU A 53 -0.59 -10.37 -0.07
N GLY A 54 -0.58 -9.44 0.89
CA GLY A 54 0.55 -8.54 1.16
C GLY A 54 0.78 -7.49 0.08
N ILE A 55 -0.26 -7.15 -0.71
CA ILE A 55 -0.13 -6.22 -1.85
C ILE A 55 -0.46 -4.79 -1.42
N LEU A 56 0.48 -3.87 -1.65
CA LEU A 56 0.23 -2.44 -1.46
C LEU A 56 -0.73 -1.92 -2.55
N THR A 57 -1.99 -1.79 -2.18
CA THR A 57 -3.06 -1.14 -2.98
C THR A 57 -3.23 0.36 -2.68
N GLU A 58 -2.99 1.25 -3.63
CA GLU A 58 -3.23 2.70 -3.48
C GLU A 58 -4.46 3.14 -4.28
N CYS A 59 -5.21 4.11 -3.74
CA CYS A 59 -6.29 4.75 -4.50
C CYS A 59 -5.79 6.06 -5.09
N ILE A 60 -5.70 6.13 -6.41
CA ILE A 60 -5.25 7.29 -7.18
C ILE A 60 -6.37 7.63 -8.16
N SER A 61 -7.00 8.79 -7.99
CA SER A 61 -8.16 9.14 -8.82
C SER A 61 -7.77 9.29 -10.29
N GLU A 62 -8.72 9.08 -11.21
CA GLU A 62 -8.46 9.23 -12.65
C GLU A 62 -7.90 10.61 -13.01
N SER A 63 -8.28 11.66 -12.27
CA SER A 63 -7.78 13.03 -12.50
C SER A 63 -6.30 13.20 -12.15
N GLU A 64 -5.78 12.36 -11.24
CA GLU A 64 -4.39 12.40 -10.76
C GLU A 64 -3.41 11.61 -11.63
N ILE A 65 -3.90 10.69 -12.47
CA ILE A 65 -3.05 9.77 -13.27
C ILE A 65 -2.03 10.50 -14.15
N SER A 66 -2.38 11.66 -14.70
CA SER A 66 -1.50 12.46 -15.55
C SER A 66 -0.67 13.48 -14.76
N GLN A 67 -0.69 13.43 -13.43
CA GLN A 67 0.04 14.36 -12.59
C GLN A 67 1.52 13.98 -12.51
N GLU A 68 2.29 15.02 -12.27
CA GLU A 68 3.74 14.98 -12.25
C GLU A 68 4.32 13.98 -11.24
N TRP A 69 3.67 13.82 -10.08
CA TRP A 69 4.09 12.85 -9.06
C TRP A 69 3.82 11.40 -9.47
N VAL A 70 2.79 11.13 -10.29
CA VAL A 70 2.52 9.81 -10.85
C VAL A 70 3.60 9.44 -11.85
N GLU A 71 3.99 10.39 -12.70
CA GLU A 71 5.11 10.22 -13.65
C GLU A 71 6.39 9.76 -12.94
N LYS A 72 6.74 10.35 -11.78
CA LYS A 72 7.88 9.89 -10.97
C LYS A 72 7.74 8.44 -10.50
N ARG A 73 6.54 8.06 -10.05
CA ARG A 73 6.30 6.77 -9.43
C ARG A 73 6.25 5.62 -10.42
N ILE A 74 5.73 5.84 -11.63
CA ILE A 74 5.63 4.75 -12.61
C ILE A 74 7.02 4.17 -12.96
N PHE A 75 8.09 4.97 -12.92
CA PHE A 75 9.44 4.51 -13.23
C PHE A 75 10.01 3.45 -12.28
N LYS A 76 9.34 3.18 -11.14
CA LYS A 76 9.68 2.07 -10.23
C LYS A 76 9.28 0.69 -10.77
N TYR A 77 8.43 0.65 -11.80
CA TYR A 77 7.88 -0.60 -12.34
C TYR A 77 8.55 -1.00 -13.66
N ASN A 78 8.57 -2.31 -13.90
CA ASN A 78 9.07 -2.93 -15.12
C ASN A 78 7.97 -3.14 -16.17
N LEU A 79 6.72 -3.24 -15.71
CA LEU A 79 5.54 -3.52 -16.50
C LEU A 79 4.30 -2.97 -15.78
N VAL A 80 3.34 -2.47 -16.54
CA VAL A 80 2.02 -2.10 -16.05
C VAL A 80 0.96 -3.01 -16.66
N ILE A 81 -0.01 -3.45 -15.87
CA ILE A 81 -1.18 -4.19 -16.35
C ILE A 81 -2.41 -3.34 -16.06
N ALA A 82 -3.03 -2.85 -17.12
CA ALA A 82 -4.25 -2.06 -17.04
C ALA A 82 -5.46 -2.98 -17.20
N ASN A 83 -6.35 -2.98 -16.21
CA ASN A 83 -7.54 -3.80 -16.17
C ASN A 83 -8.76 -3.00 -16.67
N THR A 84 -9.55 -3.55 -17.59
CA THR A 84 -10.76 -2.96 -18.23
C THR A 84 -10.51 -1.71 -19.10
N VAL A 85 -11.42 -1.43 -20.04
CA VAL A 85 -11.42 -0.19 -20.84
C VAL A 85 -11.53 1.08 -19.99
N VAL A 86 -12.07 0.99 -18.76
CA VAL A 86 -12.31 2.16 -17.90
C VAL A 86 -11.01 2.88 -17.53
N VAL A 87 -9.88 2.16 -17.41
CA VAL A 87 -8.57 2.76 -17.05
C VAL A 87 -7.81 3.34 -18.25
N TYR A 88 -8.49 3.63 -19.37
CA TYR A 88 -7.90 4.14 -20.62
C TYR A 88 -6.88 5.28 -20.41
N LYS A 89 -7.13 6.20 -19.48
CA LYS A 89 -6.25 7.34 -19.22
C LYS A 89 -4.88 6.93 -18.67
N ALA A 90 -4.84 5.88 -17.83
CA ALA A 90 -3.58 5.29 -17.40
C ALA A 90 -2.85 4.65 -18.58
N VAL A 91 -3.58 4.03 -19.50
CA VAL A 91 -2.98 3.45 -20.71
C VAL A 91 -2.39 4.52 -21.62
N GLU A 92 -3.17 5.54 -21.98
CA GLU A 92 -2.72 6.64 -22.82
C GLU A 92 -1.48 7.33 -22.26
N PHE A 93 -1.45 7.56 -20.95
CA PHE A 93 -0.33 8.21 -20.28
C PHE A 93 0.88 7.30 -20.14
N ILE A 94 0.71 6.09 -19.59
CA ILE A 94 1.82 5.23 -19.16
C ILE A 94 2.49 4.51 -20.34
N GLN A 95 1.76 4.20 -21.42
CA GLN A 95 2.31 3.46 -22.57
C GLN A 95 3.44 4.20 -23.32
N GLU A 96 3.60 5.49 -23.05
CA GLU A 96 4.70 6.33 -23.56
C GLU A 96 5.99 6.16 -22.75
N PHE A 97 5.88 5.68 -21.51
CA PHE A 97 7.00 5.54 -20.58
C PHE A 97 7.40 4.08 -20.32
N LEU A 98 6.44 3.17 -20.33
CA LEU A 98 6.59 1.77 -19.91
C LEU A 98 5.85 0.82 -20.86
N PRO A 99 6.25 -0.45 -20.93
CA PRO A 99 5.39 -1.47 -21.50
C PRO A 99 4.11 -1.59 -20.67
N ILE A 100 3.01 -1.77 -21.37
CA ILE A 100 1.70 -1.95 -20.76
C ILE A 100 0.96 -3.12 -21.39
N VAL A 101 0.40 -3.97 -20.54
CA VAL A 101 -0.56 -5.01 -20.92
C VAL A 101 -1.93 -4.43 -20.63
N TRP A 102 -2.63 -3.96 -21.66
CA TRP A 102 -4.02 -3.53 -21.51
C TRP A 102 -4.95 -4.74 -21.64
N TYR A 103 -5.44 -5.22 -20.51
CA TYR A 103 -6.35 -6.37 -20.41
C TYR A 103 -7.81 -5.90 -20.39
N VAL A 104 -8.41 -5.83 -21.58
CA VAL A 104 -9.79 -5.39 -21.79
C VAL A 104 -10.74 -6.55 -21.47
N ARG A 105 -11.73 -6.28 -20.60
CA ARG A 105 -12.68 -7.28 -20.10
C ARG A 105 -14.06 -7.15 -20.73
N GLU A 106 -14.22 -6.20 -21.63
CA GLU A 106 -15.45 -5.93 -22.35
C GLU A 106 -15.43 -6.61 -23.73
N ALA A 107 -16.61 -6.80 -24.31
CA ALA A 107 -16.79 -7.37 -25.66
C ALA A 107 -17.78 -6.50 -26.45
N GLU A 108 -18.92 -7.05 -26.90
CA GLU A 108 -19.92 -6.28 -27.65
C GLU A 108 -20.55 -5.13 -26.84
N ASN A 109 -20.45 -5.16 -25.51
CA ASN A 109 -20.86 -4.07 -24.64
C ASN A 109 -19.91 -2.86 -24.60
N LEU A 110 -18.74 -2.90 -25.26
CA LEU A 110 -17.79 -1.78 -25.32
C LEU A 110 -18.41 -0.41 -25.70
N PRO A 111 -19.33 -0.31 -26.69
CA PRO A 111 -19.96 0.96 -27.05
C PRO A 111 -20.65 1.66 -25.88
N ASN A 112 -21.13 0.92 -24.89
CA ASN A 112 -21.76 1.48 -23.70
C ASN A 112 -20.77 2.31 -22.87
N PHE A 113 -19.46 2.09 -22.99
CA PHE A 113 -18.44 2.84 -22.24
C PHE A 113 -17.98 4.12 -22.95
N PHE A 114 -18.36 4.34 -24.21
CA PHE A 114 -17.89 5.45 -25.05
C PHE A 114 -18.67 6.76 -24.87
N TRP A 115 -19.48 6.87 -23.82
CA TRP A 115 -19.94 8.18 -23.35
C TRP A 115 -18.74 9.08 -22.98
N ILE A 116 -17.57 8.51 -22.73
CA ILE A 116 -16.25 9.18 -22.75
C ILE A 116 -15.59 8.85 -24.11
N PRO A 117 -15.57 9.78 -25.09
CA PRO A 117 -15.02 9.52 -26.42
C PRO A 117 -13.55 9.08 -26.41
N GLN A 118 -12.76 9.55 -25.45
CA GLN A 118 -11.35 9.24 -25.31
C GLN A 118 -11.10 7.74 -25.08
N ARG A 119 -12.04 7.00 -24.47
CA ARG A 119 -11.93 5.54 -24.31
C ARG A 119 -11.87 4.83 -25.66
N LYS A 120 -12.66 5.28 -26.64
CA LYS A 120 -12.65 4.75 -28.00
C LYS A 120 -11.31 5.06 -28.68
N THR A 121 -10.88 6.31 -28.64
CA THR A 121 -9.61 6.75 -29.21
C THR A 121 -8.41 5.99 -28.62
N ALA A 122 -8.40 5.81 -27.30
CA ALA A 122 -7.37 5.04 -26.62
C ALA A 122 -7.34 3.59 -27.11
N LEU A 123 -8.51 2.94 -27.23
CA LEU A 123 -8.64 1.56 -27.71
C LEU A 123 -8.13 1.41 -29.15
N GLU A 124 -8.48 2.36 -30.04
CA GLU A 124 -8.01 2.40 -31.43
C GLU A 124 -6.49 2.59 -31.53
N ASN A 125 -5.91 3.41 -30.66
CA ASN A 125 -4.48 3.75 -30.66
C ASN A 125 -3.60 2.83 -29.81
N ALA A 126 -4.18 1.90 -29.06
CA ALA A 126 -3.45 1.02 -28.16
C ALA A 126 -2.38 0.21 -28.91
N LYS A 127 -1.15 0.23 -28.38
CA LYS A 127 -0.02 -0.52 -28.98
C LYS A 127 -0.26 -2.02 -28.98
N LYS A 128 -0.92 -2.55 -27.94
CA LYS A 128 -1.27 -3.96 -27.78
C LYS A 128 -2.47 -4.10 -26.84
N ILE A 129 -3.42 -4.98 -27.19
CA ILE A 129 -4.56 -5.31 -26.34
C ILE A 129 -4.59 -6.81 -26.07
N TYR A 130 -4.87 -7.19 -24.83
CA TYR A 130 -5.18 -8.55 -24.44
C TYR A 130 -6.65 -8.63 -24.02
N VAL A 131 -7.33 -9.69 -24.42
CA VAL A 131 -8.73 -9.94 -24.08
C VAL A 131 -8.94 -11.34 -23.55
N VAL A 132 -10.05 -11.52 -22.82
CA VAL A 132 -10.38 -12.76 -22.13
C VAL A 132 -10.85 -13.91 -23.04
N SER A 133 -11.19 -13.65 -24.31
CA SER A 133 -11.72 -14.66 -25.24
C SER A 133 -11.63 -14.24 -26.72
N GLU A 134 -11.77 -15.23 -27.60
CA GLU A 134 -11.91 -15.07 -29.05
C GLU A 134 -13.11 -14.21 -29.41
N TYR A 135 -14.23 -14.35 -28.69
CA TYR A 135 -15.42 -13.53 -28.90
C TYR A 135 -15.14 -12.03 -28.73
N ALA A 136 -14.45 -11.65 -27.64
CA ALA A 136 -14.04 -10.26 -27.43
C ALA A 136 -13.02 -9.82 -28.50
N LYS A 137 -12.07 -10.69 -28.86
CA LYS A 137 -11.06 -10.41 -29.89
C LYS A 137 -11.70 -10.11 -31.24
N ASP A 138 -12.59 -10.97 -31.71
CA ASP A 138 -13.24 -10.85 -33.02
C ASP A 138 -14.01 -9.53 -33.10
N PHE A 139 -14.71 -9.16 -32.03
CA PHE A 139 -15.42 -7.89 -31.96
C PHE A 139 -14.47 -6.68 -32.01
N ILE A 140 -13.40 -6.67 -31.21
CA ILE A 140 -12.46 -5.53 -31.18
C ILE A 140 -11.66 -5.42 -32.48
N VAL A 141 -11.22 -6.54 -33.05
CA VAL A 141 -10.50 -6.57 -34.34
C VAL A 141 -11.36 -6.06 -35.48
N LYS A 142 -12.64 -6.42 -35.49
CA LYS A 142 -13.58 -5.95 -36.52
C LYS A 142 -13.85 -4.46 -36.44
N ASN A 143 -13.89 -3.88 -35.24
CA ASN A 143 -14.46 -2.54 -35.02
C ASN A 143 -13.45 -1.46 -34.57
N TYR A 144 -12.32 -1.81 -33.95
CA TYR A 144 -11.44 -0.83 -33.28
C TYR A 144 -9.94 -1.04 -33.53
N ASN A 145 -9.37 -2.22 -33.27
CA ASN A 145 -7.91 -2.39 -33.28
C ASN A 145 -7.50 -3.79 -33.75
N GLN A 146 -6.55 -3.88 -34.68
CA GLN A 146 -6.07 -5.16 -35.25
C GLN A 146 -5.11 -5.93 -34.32
N ASN A 147 -4.44 -5.26 -33.36
CA ASN A 147 -3.40 -5.86 -32.53
C ASN A 147 -3.94 -6.42 -31.20
N VAL A 148 -4.77 -7.46 -31.30
CA VAL A 148 -5.45 -8.08 -30.16
C VAL A 148 -5.05 -9.55 -29.99
N GLU A 149 -4.59 -9.91 -28.79
CA GLU A 149 -4.28 -11.29 -28.38
C GLU A 149 -5.24 -11.80 -27.31
N VAL A 150 -5.45 -13.13 -27.26
CA VAL A 150 -6.33 -13.76 -26.27
C VAL A 150 -5.49 -14.28 -25.11
N LEU A 151 -5.92 -13.97 -23.90
CA LEU A 151 -5.46 -14.58 -22.66
C LEU A 151 -6.69 -15.08 -21.92
N HIS A 152 -6.94 -16.39 -21.93
CA HIS A 152 -8.11 -16.96 -21.26
C HIS A 152 -8.02 -16.85 -19.74
N ASN A 153 -9.16 -16.94 -19.05
CA ASN A 153 -9.22 -17.03 -17.59
C ASN A 153 -9.14 -18.49 -17.11
N TYR A 154 -8.90 -18.63 -15.79
CA TYR A 154 -9.05 -19.91 -15.09
C TYR A 154 -9.97 -19.78 -13.86
N VAL A 155 -10.42 -20.94 -13.38
CA VAL A 155 -11.05 -21.10 -12.06
C VAL A 155 -10.31 -22.18 -11.29
N ASP A 156 -10.27 -22.08 -9.96
CA ASP A 156 -9.54 -23.02 -9.11
C ASP A 156 -10.21 -24.41 -9.14
N ASP A 157 -9.44 -25.49 -9.35
CA ASP A 157 -10.00 -26.85 -9.37
C ASP A 157 -10.28 -27.33 -7.94
N VAL A 158 -11.56 -27.44 -7.60
CA VAL A 158 -12.03 -27.85 -6.27
C VAL A 158 -12.74 -29.21 -6.30
N PHE A 159 -12.75 -29.90 -7.44
CA PHE A 159 -13.49 -31.14 -7.64
C PHE A 159 -13.01 -32.30 -6.75
N GLY A 160 -11.74 -32.30 -6.36
CA GLY A 160 -11.17 -33.31 -5.46
C GLY A 160 -11.28 -33.00 -3.97
N ILE A 161 -11.77 -31.81 -3.59
CA ILE A 161 -11.77 -31.34 -2.20
C ILE A 161 -12.96 -31.94 -1.44
N GLU A 162 -12.67 -32.57 -0.31
CA GLU A 162 -13.67 -33.21 0.56
C GLU A 162 -14.71 -32.18 1.01
N GLY A 163 -16.00 -32.48 0.79
CA GLY A 163 -17.13 -31.57 1.06
C GLY A 163 -17.47 -30.57 -0.06
N CYS A 164 -16.64 -30.43 -1.10
CA CYS A 164 -16.95 -29.65 -2.32
C CYS A 164 -17.47 -30.53 -3.46
N TYR A 165 -17.06 -31.80 -3.47
CA TYR A 165 -17.61 -32.83 -4.35
C TYR A 165 -18.15 -33.96 -3.48
N ILE A 166 -19.47 -34.09 -3.42
CA ILE A 166 -20.12 -35.18 -2.68
C ILE A 166 -20.09 -36.41 -3.59
N LYS A 167 -19.28 -37.42 -3.23
CA LYS A 167 -19.29 -38.76 -3.85
C LYS A 167 -20.64 -39.49 -3.69
N ASP A 168 -21.56 -38.99 -2.86
CA ASP A 168 -22.90 -39.53 -2.76
C ASP A 168 -23.79 -39.09 -3.92
N LYS A 169 -23.75 -39.88 -5.01
CA LYS A 169 -24.85 -39.95 -5.97
C LYS A 169 -26.19 -40.38 -5.33
N ASN A 170 -26.17 -40.89 -4.09
CA ASN A 170 -27.35 -41.33 -3.35
C ASN A 170 -28.24 -40.20 -2.81
N SER A 171 -27.83 -38.92 -2.91
CA SER A 171 -28.67 -37.79 -2.44
C SER A 171 -29.70 -37.30 -3.47
N LYS A 172 -29.67 -37.78 -4.73
CA LYS A 172 -30.65 -37.44 -5.78
C LYS A 172 -31.79 -38.47 -5.81
N GLN A 173 -32.60 -38.53 -4.74
CA GLN A 173 -33.65 -39.54 -4.60
C GLN A 173 -34.92 -39.27 -5.43
N ASP A 174 -35.10 -38.08 -6.00
CA ASP A 174 -36.37 -37.69 -6.66
C ASP A 174 -36.39 -37.81 -8.19
N GLY A 175 -35.26 -38.17 -8.81
CA GLY A 175 -35.16 -38.41 -10.27
C GLY A 175 -35.36 -37.18 -11.16
N LYS A 176 -35.43 -35.97 -10.59
CA LYS A 176 -35.62 -34.73 -11.34
C LYS A 176 -34.33 -34.19 -11.96
N LEU A 177 -34.46 -33.60 -13.15
CA LEU A 177 -33.36 -32.94 -13.86
C LEU A 177 -33.21 -31.48 -13.43
N ARG A 178 -32.02 -31.09 -12.95
CA ARG A 178 -31.79 -29.76 -12.36
C ARG A 178 -30.91 -28.87 -13.23
N PHE A 179 -31.47 -27.73 -13.63
CA PHE A 179 -30.78 -26.66 -14.35
C PHE A 179 -30.36 -25.55 -13.38
N LEU A 180 -29.15 -25.01 -13.55
CA LEU A 180 -28.61 -23.96 -12.69
C LEU A 180 -28.10 -22.77 -13.52
N ALA A 181 -28.52 -21.56 -13.19
CA ALA A 181 -27.94 -20.32 -13.69
C ALA A 181 -27.39 -19.47 -12.53
N LEU A 182 -26.20 -18.88 -12.70
CA LEU A 182 -25.56 -18.05 -11.68
C LEU A 182 -25.13 -16.71 -12.29
N GLY A 183 -25.29 -15.63 -11.54
CA GLY A 183 -24.84 -14.28 -11.95
C GLY A 183 -25.83 -13.19 -11.59
N THR A 184 -25.41 -11.92 -11.69
CA THR A 184 -26.22 -10.73 -11.42
C THR A 184 -27.56 -10.75 -12.17
N ILE A 185 -28.66 -10.42 -11.48
CA ILE A 185 -29.99 -10.39 -12.10
C ILE A 185 -30.16 -9.08 -12.85
N GLU A 186 -29.90 -9.13 -14.16
CA GLU A 186 -29.97 -8.00 -15.10
C GLU A 186 -30.35 -8.50 -16.51
N GLU A 187 -30.85 -7.60 -17.36
CA GLU A 187 -31.28 -7.94 -18.74
C GLU A 187 -30.14 -8.53 -19.57
N ARG A 188 -28.93 -8.00 -19.46
CA ARG A 188 -27.74 -8.51 -20.17
C ARG A 188 -27.46 -9.99 -19.85
N LYS A 189 -27.81 -10.47 -18.66
CA LYS A 189 -27.59 -11.86 -18.23
C LYS A 189 -28.65 -12.83 -18.73
N GLY A 190 -29.72 -12.35 -19.36
CA GLY A 190 -30.67 -13.21 -20.08
C GLY A 190 -31.62 -14.02 -19.20
N TYR A 191 -31.89 -13.57 -17.97
CA TYR A 191 -32.76 -14.29 -17.05
C TYR A 191 -34.23 -14.34 -17.48
N ASP A 192 -34.68 -13.32 -18.22
CA ASP A 192 -35.98 -13.29 -18.88
C ASP A 192 -36.09 -14.41 -19.91
N VAL A 193 -35.09 -14.55 -20.78
CA VAL A 193 -35.01 -15.61 -21.81
C VAL A 193 -34.97 -16.99 -21.17
N LEU A 194 -34.21 -17.13 -20.07
CA LEU A 194 -34.12 -18.37 -19.30
C LEU A 194 -35.47 -18.81 -18.74
N ILE A 195 -36.18 -17.88 -18.10
CA ILE A 195 -37.44 -18.14 -17.42
C ILE A 195 -38.55 -18.39 -18.45
N ASP A 196 -38.61 -17.60 -19.51
CA ASP A 196 -39.56 -17.80 -20.62
C ASP A 196 -39.38 -19.19 -21.23
N ALA A 197 -38.14 -19.58 -21.55
CA ALA A 197 -37.83 -20.90 -22.11
C ALA A 197 -38.27 -22.05 -21.20
N PHE A 198 -38.04 -21.94 -19.88
CA PHE A 198 -38.38 -22.98 -18.92
C PHE A 198 -39.89 -23.06 -18.68
N ILE A 199 -40.57 -21.91 -18.58
CA ILE A 199 -42.03 -21.85 -18.44
C ILE A 199 -42.71 -22.42 -19.68
N SER A 200 -42.19 -22.17 -20.88
CA SER A 200 -42.74 -22.69 -22.14
C SER A 200 -42.50 -24.19 -22.38
N LEU A 201 -41.86 -24.91 -21.46
CA LEU A 201 -41.71 -26.36 -21.56
C LEU A 201 -43.07 -27.09 -21.48
N PRO A 202 -43.25 -28.20 -22.22
CA PRO A 202 -44.41 -29.07 -22.04
C PRO A 202 -44.57 -29.48 -20.57
N LYS A 203 -45.80 -29.44 -20.03
CA LYS A 203 -46.08 -29.64 -18.61
C LYS A 203 -45.44 -30.93 -18.05
N GLU A 204 -45.54 -32.02 -18.80
CA GLU A 204 -45.00 -33.35 -18.47
C GLU A 204 -43.48 -33.37 -18.30
N ILE A 205 -42.76 -32.57 -19.11
CA ILE A 205 -41.31 -32.41 -19.02
C ILE A 205 -40.97 -31.46 -17.86
N ARG A 206 -41.68 -30.33 -17.79
CA ARG A 206 -41.44 -29.28 -16.80
C ARG A 206 -41.57 -29.80 -15.37
N GLU A 207 -42.56 -30.63 -15.08
CA GLU A 207 -42.77 -31.21 -13.74
C GLU A 207 -41.65 -32.17 -13.29
N GLN A 208 -40.87 -32.70 -14.24
CA GLN A 208 -39.70 -33.54 -13.98
C GLN A 208 -38.37 -32.76 -13.95
N CYS A 209 -38.44 -31.44 -14.09
CA CYS A 209 -37.29 -30.55 -14.10
C CYS A 209 -37.39 -29.49 -13.00
N GLU A 210 -36.24 -29.03 -12.51
CA GLU A 210 -36.13 -27.88 -11.61
C GLU A 210 -35.19 -26.84 -12.20
N LEU A 211 -35.58 -25.57 -12.11
CA LEU A 211 -34.73 -24.43 -12.48
C LEU A 211 -34.26 -23.72 -11.22
N HIS A 212 -32.96 -23.70 -11.00
CA HIS A 212 -32.32 -22.98 -9.90
C HIS A 212 -31.58 -21.79 -10.46
N PHE A 213 -31.71 -20.63 -9.82
CA PHE A 213 -30.85 -19.50 -10.12
C PHE A 213 -30.50 -18.66 -8.90
N ALA A 214 -29.33 -18.03 -8.94
CA ALA A 214 -28.81 -17.23 -7.83
C ALA A 214 -27.98 -16.04 -8.33
N GLY A 215 -28.06 -14.92 -7.61
CA GLY A 215 -27.29 -13.72 -7.89
C GLY A 215 -27.89 -12.45 -7.30
N ARG A 216 -27.06 -11.40 -7.17
CA ARG A 216 -27.49 -10.08 -6.66
C ARG A 216 -28.51 -9.44 -7.61
N LEU A 217 -29.55 -8.84 -7.04
CA LEU A 217 -30.44 -7.91 -7.76
C LEU A 217 -29.65 -6.63 -8.03
N TRP A 218 -29.34 -6.35 -9.30
CA TRP A 218 -28.53 -5.20 -9.67
C TRP A 218 -29.39 -3.92 -9.64
N GLU A 219 -28.89 -2.86 -9.00
CA GLU A 219 -29.61 -1.57 -8.84
C GLU A 219 -29.92 -0.92 -10.19
N GLY A 220 -29.05 -1.10 -11.20
CA GLY A 220 -29.33 -0.64 -12.57
C GLY A 220 -30.49 -1.38 -13.27
N ALA A 221 -31.01 -2.45 -12.66
CA ALA A 221 -32.06 -3.32 -13.21
C ALA A 221 -33.35 -3.34 -12.35
N GLU A 222 -33.63 -2.29 -11.57
CA GLU A 222 -34.86 -2.15 -10.75
C GLU A 222 -36.17 -2.35 -11.52
N HIS A 223 -36.18 -2.03 -12.81
CA HIS A 223 -37.33 -2.21 -13.70
C HIS A 223 -37.50 -3.64 -14.24
N PHE A 224 -36.47 -4.48 -14.10
CA PHE A 224 -36.36 -5.81 -14.70
C PHE A 224 -36.71 -6.92 -13.69
N TYR A 225 -36.03 -6.96 -12.54
CA TYR A 225 -36.16 -8.09 -11.62
C TYR A 225 -37.54 -8.23 -10.92
N PRO A 226 -38.34 -7.18 -10.64
CA PRO A 226 -39.64 -7.37 -9.98
C PRO A 226 -40.61 -8.16 -10.86
N LYS A 227 -40.65 -7.85 -12.16
CA LYS A 227 -41.49 -8.55 -13.16
C LYS A 227 -41.08 -10.02 -13.26
N LEU A 228 -39.78 -10.25 -13.29
CA LEU A 228 -39.19 -11.58 -13.37
C LEU A 228 -39.53 -12.44 -12.14
N LEU A 229 -39.40 -11.87 -10.93
CA LEU A 229 -39.76 -12.56 -9.70
C LEU A 229 -41.26 -12.80 -9.58
N GLU A 230 -42.10 -11.89 -10.08
CA GLU A 230 -43.55 -12.08 -10.12
C GLU A 230 -43.95 -13.21 -11.09
N GLN A 231 -43.31 -13.28 -12.25
CA GLN A 231 -43.56 -14.30 -13.28
C GLN A 231 -43.30 -15.73 -12.79
N ILE A 232 -42.31 -15.92 -11.92
CA ILE A 232 -41.94 -17.27 -11.42
C ILE A 232 -42.80 -17.75 -10.24
N LYS A 233 -43.46 -16.85 -9.49
CA LYS A 233 -44.25 -17.19 -8.29
C LYS A 233 -45.25 -18.37 -8.47
N PRO A 234 -45.93 -18.53 -9.62
CA PRO A 234 -46.86 -19.64 -9.83
C PRO A 234 -46.20 -21.02 -9.94
N TYR A 235 -44.88 -21.09 -10.16
CA TYR A 235 -44.16 -22.32 -10.49
C TYR A 235 -43.35 -22.85 -9.30
N LYS A 236 -43.78 -23.97 -8.72
CA LYS A 236 -43.12 -24.60 -7.55
C LYS A 236 -41.75 -25.23 -7.82
N ASN A 237 -41.36 -25.32 -9.09
CA ASN A 237 -40.12 -25.95 -9.55
C ASN A 237 -39.11 -24.92 -10.11
N ILE A 238 -39.31 -23.63 -9.84
CA ILE A 238 -38.36 -22.55 -10.14
C ILE A 238 -37.92 -21.92 -8.80
N PHE A 239 -36.62 -21.88 -8.56
CA PHE A 239 -36.04 -21.49 -7.27
C PHE A 239 -35.01 -20.36 -7.44
N TYR A 240 -35.30 -19.22 -6.82
CA TYR A 240 -34.33 -18.14 -6.65
C TYR A 240 -33.66 -18.24 -5.27
N HIS A 241 -32.32 -18.33 -5.24
CA HIS A 241 -31.54 -18.54 -4.00
C HIS A 241 -30.96 -17.25 -3.41
N GLY A 242 -31.29 -16.08 -3.95
CA GLY A 242 -30.74 -14.81 -3.48
C GLY A 242 -29.30 -14.54 -3.94
N GLU A 243 -28.67 -13.54 -3.32
CA GLU A 243 -27.24 -13.25 -3.50
C GLU A 243 -26.39 -14.23 -2.69
N LEU A 244 -25.50 -14.96 -3.37
CA LEU A 244 -24.54 -15.87 -2.73
C LEU A 244 -23.16 -15.22 -2.69
N ARG A 245 -22.64 -14.96 -1.49
CA ARG A 245 -21.33 -14.33 -1.29
C ARG A 245 -20.22 -15.32 -0.94
N ASP A 246 -20.58 -16.51 -0.44
CA ASP A 246 -19.62 -17.53 -0.06
C ASP A 246 -19.47 -18.61 -1.14
N LYS A 247 -18.23 -19.05 -1.40
CA LYS A 247 -17.93 -20.09 -2.39
C LYS A 247 -18.54 -21.44 -2.06
N LYS A 248 -18.74 -21.76 -0.78
CA LYS A 248 -19.27 -23.07 -0.36
C LYS A 248 -20.72 -23.26 -0.83
N SER A 249 -21.55 -22.23 -0.70
CA SER A 249 -22.93 -22.21 -1.17
C SER A 249 -23.02 -22.33 -2.70
N ILE A 250 -22.12 -21.65 -3.42
CA ILE A 250 -22.03 -21.76 -4.90
C ILE A 250 -21.66 -23.20 -5.30
N TYR A 251 -20.62 -23.77 -4.70
CA TYR A 251 -20.20 -25.15 -4.98
C TYR A 251 -21.25 -26.19 -4.59
N LYS A 252 -22.02 -25.94 -3.53
CA LYS A 252 -23.17 -26.77 -3.14
C LYS A 252 -24.24 -26.78 -4.23
N LEU A 253 -24.62 -25.62 -4.77
CA LEU A 253 -25.59 -25.56 -5.87
C LEU A 253 -25.06 -26.22 -7.14
N LEU A 254 -23.80 -25.97 -7.51
CA LEU A 254 -23.15 -26.63 -8.64
C LEU A 254 -23.09 -28.15 -8.46
N THR A 255 -22.95 -28.65 -7.23
CA THR A 255 -22.95 -30.09 -6.94
C THR A 255 -24.33 -30.70 -7.09
N GLN A 256 -25.37 -29.95 -6.72
CA GLN A 256 -26.76 -30.41 -6.76
C GLN A 256 -27.37 -30.34 -8.16
N SER A 257 -26.81 -29.54 -9.07
CA SER A 257 -27.30 -29.43 -10.44
C SER A 257 -26.81 -30.54 -11.37
N ASP A 258 -27.43 -30.66 -12.54
CA ASP A 258 -27.02 -31.54 -13.64
C ASP A 258 -26.47 -30.74 -14.82
N VAL A 259 -27.11 -29.59 -15.08
CA VAL A 259 -26.81 -28.72 -16.21
C VAL A 259 -26.61 -27.29 -15.72
N VAL A 260 -25.53 -26.64 -16.14
CA VAL A 260 -25.29 -25.22 -15.94
C VAL A 260 -25.69 -24.47 -17.20
N VAL A 261 -26.51 -23.44 -17.03
CA VAL A 261 -27.06 -22.62 -18.10
C VAL A 261 -26.50 -21.21 -17.98
N VAL A 262 -25.88 -20.72 -19.04
CA VAL A 262 -25.45 -19.33 -19.16
C VAL A 262 -26.22 -18.71 -20.33
N PRO A 263 -27.37 -18.06 -20.06
CA PRO A 263 -28.28 -17.54 -21.08
C PRO A 263 -27.94 -16.10 -21.49
N SER A 264 -26.74 -15.61 -21.14
CA SER A 264 -26.37 -14.20 -21.30
C SER A 264 -26.47 -13.71 -22.74
N ARG A 265 -26.91 -12.45 -22.89
CA ARG A 265 -26.91 -11.71 -24.16
C ARG A 265 -25.50 -11.31 -24.57
N ASP A 266 -24.66 -10.97 -23.60
CA ASP A 266 -23.25 -10.63 -23.81
C ASP A 266 -22.43 -10.94 -22.56
N GLU A 267 -21.39 -11.77 -22.71
CA GLU A 267 -20.41 -12.05 -21.66
C GLU A 267 -19.02 -12.32 -22.25
N SER A 268 -18.08 -11.39 -22.04
CA SER A 268 -16.71 -11.47 -22.55
C SER A 268 -15.97 -12.73 -22.10
N CYS A 269 -16.22 -13.22 -20.88
CA CYS A 269 -15.83 -14.53 -20.38
C CYS A 269 -16.74 -14.94 -19.22
N SER A 270 -17.33 -16.14 -19.30
CA SER A 270 -18.21 -16.66 -18.24
C SER A 270 -17.42 -17.54 -17.27
N LEU A 271 -17.11 -17.02 -16.07
CA LEU A 271 -16.49 -17.81 -15.01
C LEU A 271 -17.43 -18.94 -14.55
N VAL A 272 -18.75 -18.72 -14.62
CA VAL A 272 -19.78 -19.73 -14.29
C VAL A 272 -19.72 -20.92 -15.23
N ALA A 273 -19.48 -20.68 -16.54
CA ALA A 273 -19.28 -21.77 -17.49
C ALA A 273 -18.04 -22.61 -17.15
N LEU A 274 -16.94 -21.96 -16.77
CA LEU A 274 -15.72 -22.64 -16.32
C LEU A 274 -15.95 -23.44 -15.03
N GLU A 275 -16.68 -22.88 -14.07
CA GLU A 275 -17.04 -23.54 -12.80
C GLU A 275 -17.95 -24.76 -13.05
N GLY A 276 -18.92 -24.64 -13.95
CA GLY A 276 -19.77 -25.75 -14.38
C GLY A 276 -18.96 -26.89 -15.01
N ALA A 277 -18.06 -26.56 -15.94
CA ALA A 277 -17.16 -27.53 -16.56
C ALA A 277 -16.25 -28.20 -15.51
N MET A 278 -15.62 -27.42 -14.64
CA MET A 278 -14.76 -27.89 -13.55
C MET A 278 -15.52 -28.88 -12.63
N MET A 279 -16.78 -28.60 -12.31
CA MET A 279 -17.66 -29.46 -11.51
C MET A 279 -18.29 -30.63 -12.27
N ALA A 280 -17.83 -30.91 -13.50
CA ALA A 280 -18.36 -31.94 -14.38
C ALA A 280 -19.86 -31.82 -14.66
N ARG A 281 -20.34 -30.59 -14.93
CA ARG A 281 -21.73 -30.31 -15.34
C ARG A 281 -21.84 -30.08 -16.83
N VAL A 282 -22.96 -30.53 -17.39
CA VAL A 282 -23.30 -30.28 -18.78
C VAL A 282 -23.57 -28.78 -18.96
N LEU A 283 -23.16 -28.21 -20.08
CA LEU A 283 -23.27 -26.77 -20.32
C LEU A 283 -24.34 -26.44 -21.36
N ILE A 284 -25.13 -25.40 -21.11
CA ILE A 284 -25.88 -24.69 -22.16
C ILE A 284 -25.37 -23.24 -22.18
N LEU A 285 -24.82 -22.81 -23.32
CA LEU A 285 -24.26 -21.46 -23.49
C LEU A 285 -24.90 -20.74 -24.68
N SER A 286 -25.27 -19.47 -24.52
CA SER A 286 -25.58 -18.57 -25.64
C SER A 286 -24.37 -18.35 -26.57
N GLN A 287 -24.61 -17.99 -27.84
CA GLN A 287 -23.58 -17.73 -28.85
C GLN A 287 -22.58 -16.62 -28.47
N ASN A 288 -23.05 -15.58 -27.77
CA ASN A 288 -22.29 -14.38 -27.42
C ASN A 288 -21.59 -14.52 -26.05
N ILE A 289 -21.00 -15.69 -25.81
CA ILE A 289 -20.28 -16.00 -24.57
C ILE A 289 -18.84 -16.36 -24.90
N GLY A 290 -17.89 -15.67 -24.27
CA GLY A 290 -16.47 -15.89 -24.55
C GLY A 290 -15.91 -17.21 -24.04
N ALA A 291 -16.46 -17.77 -22.97
CA ALA A 291 -16.07 -19.10 -22.47
C ALA A 291 -16.56 -20.27 -23.36
N LYS A 292 -17.17 -19.98 -24.52
CA LYS A 292 -17.68 -21.01 -25.44
C LYS A 292 -16.61 -21.96 -25.97
N TYR A 293 -15.32 -21.61 -25.90
CA TYR A 293 -14.22 -22.48 -26.33
C TYR A 293 -14.15 -23.80 -25.54
N ILE A 294 -14.71 -23.87 -24.32
CA ILE A 294 -14.79 -25.12 -23.54
C ILE A 294 -15.93 -26.03 -24.02
N LEU A 295 -16.85 -25.51 -24.81
CA LEU A 295 -18.06 -26.21 -25.24
C LEU A 295 -17.78 -27.00 -26.53
N ASN A 296 -18.26 -28.25 -26.56
CA ASN A 296 -18.24 -29.10 -27.74
C ASN A 296 -19.49 -29.98 -27.78
N GLU A 297 -19.68 -30.70 -28.89
CA GLU A 297 -20.88 -31.54 -29.11
C GLU A 297 -21.06 -32.66 -28.08
N LYS A 298 -20.00 -33.03 -27.35
CA LYS A 298 -20.03 -34.12 -26.35
C LYS A 298 -20.34 -33.62 -24.94
N ASN A 299 -20.21 -32.33 -24.65
CA ASN A 299 -20.30 -31.80 -23.28
C ASN A 299 -21.39 -30.75 -23.06
N GLY A 300 -22.08 -30.28 -24.11
CA GLY A 300 -23.15 -29.29 -23.96
C GLY A 300 -23.79 -28.85 -25.27
N ILE A 301 -24.55 -27.74 -25.20
CA ILE A 301 -25.32 -27.18 -26.32
C ILE A 301 -25.08 -25.67 -26.41
N CYS A 302 -24.81 -25.17 -27.62
CA CYS A 302 -24.78 -23.74 -27.91
C CYS A 302 -26.14 -23.30 -28.47
N VAL A 303 -26.72 -22.23 -27.91
CA VAL A 303 -28.03 -21.70 -28.31
C VAL A 303 -27.92 -20.29 -28.88
N LYS A 304 -28.86 -19.93 -29.76
CA LYS A 304 -28.93 -18.57 -30.31
C LYS A 304 -29.19 -17.56 -29.19
N THR A 305 -28.35 -16.53 -29.10
CA THR A 305 -28.44 -15.47 -28.09
C THR A 305 -29.83 -14.82 -28.12
N GLY A 306 -30.45 -14.66 -26.94
CA GLY A 306 -31.76 -14.00 -26.80
C GLY A 306 -32.96 -14.83 -27.27
N CYS A 307 -32.78 -16.09 -27.66
CA CYS A 307 -33.85 -16.92 -28.22
C CYS A 307 -34.38 -17.95 -27.21
N ALA A 308 -35.53 -17.65 -26.60
CA ALA A 308 -36.18 -18.54 -25.63
C ALA A 308 -36.55 -19.90 -26.23
N ASP A 309 -37.00 -19.93 -27.50
CA ASP A 309 -37.33 -21.19 -28.19
C ASP A 309 -36.11 -22.10 -28.37
N ALA A 310 -34.95 -21.54 -28.76
CA ALA A 310 -33.73 -22.33 -28.90
C ALA A 310 -33.27 -22.93 -27.56
N LEU A 311 -33.44 -22.16 -26.47
CA LEU A 311 -33.13 -22.62 -25.11
C LEU A 311 -34.12 -23.69 -24.62
N LYS A 312 -35.41 -23.54 -24.94
CA LYS A 312 -36.45 -24.55 -24.68
C LYS A 312 -36.12 -25.88 -25.39
N GLU A 313 -35.74 -25.84 -26.65
CA GLU A 313 -35.32 -27.04 -27.39
C GLU A 313 -34.08 -27.70 -26.79
N ALA A 314 -33.13 -26.89 -26.28
CA ALA A 314 -31.97 -27.42 -25.57
C ALA A 314 -32.35 -28.15 -24.28
N PHE A 315 -33.29 -27.61 -23.49
CA PHE A 315 -33.85 -28.28 -22.31
C PHE A 315 -34.52 -29.61 -22.67
N ILE A 316 -35.37 -29.63 -23.71
CA ILE A 316 -36.05 -30.85 -24.18
C ILE A 316 -35.00 -31.88 -24.64
N ARG A 317 -33.97 -31.45 -25.36
CA ARG A 317 -32.91 -32.34 -25.86
C ARG A 317 -32.12 -32.98 -24.72
N LEU A 318 -31.74 -32.22 -23.69
CA LEU A 318 -31.03 -32.76 -22.54
C LEU A 318 -31.93 -33.65 -21.68
N PHE A 319 -33.20 -33.31 -21.52
CA PHE A 319 -34.18 -34.15 -20.85
C PHE A 319 -34.32 -35.53 -21.52
N LYS A 320 -34.43 -35.56 -22.85
CA LYS A 320 -34.46 -36.81 -23.65
C LYS A 320 -33.16 -37.63 -23.54
N ASN A 321 -32.05 -37.00 -23.17
CA ASN A 321 -30.73 -37.63 -23.05
C ASN A 321 -30.23 -37.67 -21.59
N LYS A 322 -31.14 -37.63 -20.60
CA LYS A 322 -30.77 -37.50 -19.18
C LYS A 322 -29.82 -38.59 -18.67
N ASP A 323 -29.90 -39.80 -19.24
CA ASP A 323 -29.04 -40.93 -18.90
C ASP A 323 -27.58 -40.73 -19.32
N ARG A 324 -27.31 -39.79 -20.23
CA ARG A 324 -25.95 -39.47 -20.74
C ARG A 324 -25.31 -38.28 -20.05
N LEU A 325 -26.02 -37.56 -19.18
CA LEU A 325 -25.53 -36.31 -18.59
C LEU A 325 -24.25 -36.50 -17.77
N ASP A 326 -24.12 -37.62 -17.07
CA ASP A 326 -22.88 -37.97 -16.36
C ASP A 326 -21.68 -38.12 -17.30
N ALA A 327 -21.87 -38.71 -18.48
CA ALA A 327 -20.82 -38.86 -19.47
C ALA A 327 -20.47 -37.50 -20.11
N MET A 328 -21.50 -36.71 -20.44
CA MET A 328 -21.33 -35.36 -20.98
C MET A 328 -20.62 -34.43 -19.98
N GLY A 329 -20.96 -34.53 -18.70
CA GLY A 329 -20.31 -33.79 -17.62
C GLY A 329 -18.83 -34.17 -17.45
N ARG A 330 -18.46 -35.44 -17.58
CA ARG A 330 -17.05 -35.86 -17.60
C ARG A 330 -16.27 -35.25 -18.77
N GLU A 331 -16.90 -35.16 -19.95
CA GLU A 331 -16.31 -34.48 -21.11
C GLU A 331 -16.20 -32.95 -20.88
N ALA A 332 -17.14 -32.34 -20.14
CA ALA A 332 -17.04 -30.93 -19.74
C ALA A 332 -15.83 -30.72 -18.81
N ARG A 333 -15.64 -31.60 -17.83
CA ARG A 333 -14.48 -31.55 -16.94
C ARG A 333 -13.17 -31.76 -17.69
N LYS A 334 -13.13 -32.68 -18.65
CA LYS A 334 -11.96 -32.87 -19.51
C LYS A 334 -11.63 -31.58 -20.28
N ALA A 335 -12.63 -30.93 -20.89
CA ALA A 335 -12.42 -29.65 -21.58
C ALA A 335 -11.85 -28.58 -20.63
N TYR A 336 -12.37 -28.46 -19.40
CA TYR A 336 -11.80 -27.57 -18.38
C TYR A 336 -10.32 -27.87 -18.07
N LEU A 337 -9.98 -29.15 -17.87
CA LEU A 337 -8.60 -29.59 -17.59
C LEU A 337 -7.64 -29.27 -18.74
N ASP A 338 -8.13 -29.29 -19.97
CA ASP A 338 -7.34 -29.04 -21.18
C ASP A 338 -7.16 -27.54 -21.51
N THR A 339 -7.96 -26.63 -20.90
CA THR A 339 -7.97 -25.20 -21.29
C THR A 339 -7.87 -24.19 -20.16
N SER A 340 -8.40 -24.50 -18.97
CA SER A 340 -8.78 -23.46 -17.99
C SER A 340 -8.33 -23.76 -16.56
N THR A 341 -7.24 -24.53 -16.41
CA THR A 341 -6.57 -24.76 -15.13
C THR A 341 -5.59 -23.65 -14.78
N TYR A 342 -5.15 -23.61 -13.52
CA TYR A 342 -4.12 -22.67 -13.07
C TYR A 342 -2.81 -22.87 -13.84
N GLU A 343 -2.40 -24.11 -14.11
CA GLU A 343 -1.11 -24.42 -14.74
C GLU A 343 -1.07 -23.90 -16.18
N ILE A 344 -2.15 -24.08 -16.94
CA ILE A 344 -2.29 -23.58 -18.31
C ILE A 344 -2.30 -22.05 -18.31
N TYR A 345 -3.11 -21.46 -17.43
CA TYR A 345 -3.19 -20.01 -17.29
C TYR A 345 -1.84 -19.40 -16.91
N ALA A 346 -1.18 -19.93 -15.87
CA ALA A 346 0.09 -19.42 -15.40
C ALA A 346 1.14 -19.48 -16.50
N LYS A 347 1.22 -20.58 -17.25
CA LYS A 347 2.13 -20.70 -18.39
C LYS A 347 1.88 -19.62 -19.45
N ASN A 348 0.62 -19.45 -19.88
CA ASN A 348 0.26 -18.50 -20.92
C ASN A 348 0.43 -17.05 -20.45
N PHE A 349 -0.02 -16.75 -19.23
CA PHE A 349 0.11 -15.42 -18.63
C PHE A 349 1.58 -15.07 -18.44
N MET A 350 2.41 -15.97 -17.91
CA MET A 350 3.84 -15.70 -17.75
C MET A 350 4.54 -15.51 -19.09
N SER A 351 4.15 -16.23 -20.15
CA SER A 351 4.66 -15.97 -21.49
C SER A 351 4.34 -14.56 -22.00
N VAL A 352 3.15 -14.03 -21.69
CA VAL A 352 2.78 -12.63 -21.99
C VAL A 352 3.63 -11.67 -21.18
N ILE A 353 3.75 -11.91 -19.87
CA ILE A 353 4.54 -11.05 -18.98
C ILE A 353 6.00 -11.01 -19.45
N GLU A 354 6.64 -12.15 -19.70
CA GLU A 354 8.04 -12.23 -20.12
C GLU A 354 8.30 -11.54 -21.47
N LYS A 355 7.34 -11.62 -22.41
CA LYS A 355 7.42 -10.95 -23.72
C LYS A 355 7.37 -9.43 -23.60
N GLU A 356 6.50 -8.91 -22.74
CA GLU A 356 6.27 -7.47 -22.58
C GLU A 356 7.19 -6.83 -21.53
N LEU A 357 7.81 -7.64 -20.66
CA LEU A 357 8.61 -7.16 -19.54
C LEU A 357 9.83 -6.36 -20.02
N ALA A 358 9.90 -5.10 -19.60
CA ALA A 358 11.12 -4.32 -19.78
C ALA A 358 12.08 -4.56 -18.62
N SER A 359 13.33 -4.88 -18.94
CA SER A 359 14.40 -4.96 -17.93
C SER A 359 14.56 -3.64 -17.16
N ASN A 360 14.38 -2.49 -17.84
CA ASN A 360 14.25 -1.16 -17.26
C ASN A 360 13.38 -0.24 -18.15
N SER A 361 12.64 0.67 -17.52
CA SER A 361 11.74 1.65 -18.17
C SER A 361 12.44 2.51 -19.23
N TYR A 362 13.64 3.00 -18.94
CA TYR A 362 14.39 3.78 -19.91
C TYR A 362 14.86 2.97 -21.13
N LEU A 363 15.20 1.69 -20.97
CA LEU A 363 15.62 0.85 -22.11
C LEU A 363 14.47 0.64 -23.08
N TYR A 364 13.25 0.53 -22.55
CA TYR A 364 12.04 0.48 -23.38
C TYR A 364 11.92 1.75 -24.23
N ARG A 365 12.11 2.93 -23.64
CA ARG A 365 12.07 4.20 -24.36
C ARG A 365 13.20 4.38 -25.36
N VAL A 366 14.41 3.94 -25.04
CA VAL A 366 15.56 4.00 -25.96
C VAL A 366 15.37 3.06 -27.16
N LYS A 367 14.73 1.90 -26.96
CA LYS A 367 14.48 0.92 -28.04
C LYS A 367 13.28 1.28 -28.92
N ASN A 368 12.18 1.73 -28.29
CA ASN A 368 10.90 1.91 -28.97
C ASN A 368 10.59 3.38 -29.31
N GLY A 369 11.33 4.33 -28.74
CA GLY A 369 11.17 5.75 -29.03
C GLY A 369 11.86 6.14 -30.34
N ALA A 370 11.24 7.06 -31.08
CA ALA A 370 11.82 7.64 -32.30
C ALA A 370 12.87 8.73 -32.00
N TYR A 371 13.69 8.56 -30.95
CA TYR A 371 14.65 9.58 -30.50
C TYR A 371 15.94 9.56 -31.33
N GLN A 372 16.42 10.76 -31.67
CA GLN A 372 17.64 11.01 -32.45
C GLN A 372 18.77 11.60 -31.60
N LEU A 373 18.45 12.26 -30.49
CA LEU A 373 19.44 12.77 -29.54
C LEU A 373 19.19 12.20 -28.15
N TYR A 374 20.27 11.73 -27.51
CA TYR A 374 20.27 11.27 -26.13
C TYR A 374 21.25 12.13 -25.35
N SER A 375 20.83 12.64 -24.19
CA SER A 375 21.70 13.46 -23.35
C SER A 375 21.60 13.08 -21.89
N PHE A 376 22.70 13.11 -21.16
CA PHE A 376 22.73 12.82 -19.73
C PHE A 376 23.15 14.05 -18.94
N ASP A 377 22.47 14.30 -17.82
CA ASP A 377 23.06 15.08 -16.74
C ASP A 377 24.29 14.35 -16.18
N VAL A 378 25.19 15.10 -15.55
CA VAL A 378 26.46 14.56 -15.05
C VAL A 378 26.37 14.25 -13.57
N PHE A 379 26.05 15.25 -12.75
CA PHE A 379 26.16 15.15 -11.30
C PHE A 379 24.86 14.63 -10.72
N ASP A 380 24.96 13.72 -9.76
CA ASP A 380 23.86 12.93 -9.20
C ASP A 380 23.08 12.10 -10.25
N THR A 381 23.51 12.08 -11.52
CA THR A 381 23.00 11.22 -12.62
C THR A 381 24.00 10.17 -13.10
N LEU A 382 25.25 10.55 -13.42
CA LEU A 382 26.31 9.60 -13.81
C LEU A 382 27.30 9.34 -12.69
N ILE A 383 27.59 10.37 -11.90
CA ILE A 383 28.45 10.31 -10.71
C ILE A 383 27.72 10.96 -9.54
N MET A 384 27.96 10.49 -8.33
CA MET A 384 27.45 11.13 -7.11
C MET A 384 28.59 11.40 -6.13
N ARG A 385 28.32 12.21 -5.12
CA ARG A 385 29.31 12.53 -4.07
C ARG A 385 29.21 11.61 -2.86
N LYS A 386 30.34 11.41 -2.19
CA LYS A 386 30.46 10.76 -0.86
C LYS A 386 29.96 11.64 0.31
N VAL A 387 29.28 12.74 0.00
CA VAL A 387 28.61 13.66 0.93
C VAL A 387 27.18 13.94 0.45
N ALA A 388 26.25 14.23 1.36
CA ALA A 388 24.83 14.33 1.04
C ALA A 388 24.50 15.59 0.22
N GLU A 389 25.10 16.73 0.57
CA GLU A 389 24.99 17.99 -0.16
C GLU A 389 26.33 18.42 -0.81
N PRO A 390 26.32 19.01 -2.01
CA PRO A 390 27.54 19.49 -2.68
C PRO A 390 28.37 20.46 -1.84
N ARG A 391 27.73 21.35 -1.08
CA ARG A 391 28.42 22.35 -0.23
C ARG A 391 29.34 21.74 0.84
N ALA A 392 29.12 20.47 1.22
CA ALA A 392 29.98 19.79 2.20
C ALA A 392 31.40 19.51 1.66
N ILE A 393 31.59 19.56 0.34
CA ILE A 393 32.92 19.56 -0.29
C ILE A 393 33.76 20.74 0.21
N PHE A 394 33.16 21.92 0.37
CA PHE A 394 33.89 23.08 0.85
C PHE A 394 34.26 22.97 2.33
N THR A 395 33.48 22.21 3.12
CA THR A 395 33.85 21.85 4.51
C THR A 395 35.07 20.94 4.53
N LEU A 396 35.16 19.97 3.61
CA LEU A 396 36.36 19.13 3.45
C LEU A 396 37.59 19.95 3.04
N MET A 397 37.43 20.89 2.12
CA MET A 397 38.48 21.83 1.75
C MET A 397 38.92 22.69 2.94
N GLN A 398 37.97 23.19 3.73
CA GLN A 398 38.27 24.01 4.90
C GLN A 398 39.19 23.28 5.90
N GLU A 399 38.96 21.98 6.13
CA GLU A 399 39.85 21.17 6.97
C GLU A 399 41.27 21.06 6.39
N ARG A 400 41.41 20.91 5.07
CA ARG A 400 42.73 20.82 4.40
C ARG A 400 43.47 22.17 4.37
N ILE A 401 42.74 23.29 4.28
CA ILE A 401 43.31 24.63 4.21
C ILE A 401 43.94 25.07 5.54
N LYS A 402 43.51 24.52 6.69
CA LYS A 402 44.05 24.90 8.02
C LYS A 402 45.58 24.81 8.10
N GLU A 403 46.14 23.77 7.48
CA GLU A 403 47.57 23.48 7.43
C GLU A 403 48.34 24.26 6.34
N LEU A 404 47.63 25.06 5.55
CA LEU A 404 48.21 25.84 4.44
C LEU A 404 48.42 27.31 4.82
N ASP A 405 49.28 27.98 4.04
CA ASP A 405 49.60 29.39 4.18
C ASP A 405 48.52 30.29 3.55
N PHE A 406 47.47 30.54 4.32
CA PHE A 406 46.34 31.42 3.97
C PHE A 406 45.93 32.30 5.16
N PRO A 407 45.29 33.46 4.91
CA PRO A 407 44.78 34.34 5.97
C PRO A 407 43.86 33.59 6.95
N LEU A 408 44.05 33.78 8.26
CA LEU A 408 43.32 33.06 9.31
C LEU A 408 41.79 33.12 9.11
N VAL A 409 41.26 34.30 8.79
CA VAL A 409 39.82 34.51 8.53
C VAL A 409 39.32 33.61 7.39
N LEU A 410 40.10 33.45 6.32
CA LEU A 410 39.78 32.58 5.21
C LEU A 410 39.81 31.11 5.66
N LYS A 411 40.82 30.69 6.43
CA LYS A 411 40.96 29.31 6.91
C LYS A 411 39.81 28.89 7.82
N GLU A 412 39.37 29.76 8.71
CA GLU A 412 38.31 29.45 9.67
C GLU A 412 36.91 29.44 9.04
N ASN A 413 36.71 30.15 7.92
CA ASN A 413 35.39 30.38 7.32
C ASN A 413 35.29 29.97 5.85
N PHE A 414 36.28 29.24 5.31
CA PHE A 414 36.41 28.95 3.88
C PHE A 414 35.13 28.41 3.25
N ALA A 415 34.47 27.43 3.89
CA ALA A 415 33.30 26.78 3.33
C ALA A 415 32.14 27.76 3.11
N LYS A 416 31.92 28.63 4.08
CA LYS A 416 30.91 29.70 4.03
C LYS A 416 31.28 30.73 2.97
N LEU A 417 32.52 31.24 3.01
CA LEU A 417 33.02 32.27 2.10
C LEU A 417 32.98 31.81 0.64
N ARG A 418 33.39 30.58 0.35
CA ARG A 418 33.36 29.98 -0.99
C ARG A 418 31.93 29.88 -1.53
N THR A 419 30.97 29.48 -0.68
CA THR A 419 29.54 29.40 -1.04
C THR A 419 28.95 30.79 -1.29
N GLU A 420 29.23 31.73 -0.40
CA GLU A 420 28.73 33.11 -0.49
C GLU A 420 29.33 33.87 -1.67
N THR A 421 30.59 33.60 -2.04
CA THR A 421 31.24 34.25 -3.18
C THR A 421 30.57 33.86 -4.50
N GLU A 422 30.30 32.56 -4.70
CA GLU A 422 29.56 32.09 -5.87
C GLU A 422 28.16 32.67 -5.92
N GLY A 423 27.45 32.64 -4.79
CA GLY A 423 26.12 33.23 -4.66
C GLY A 423 26.14 34.73 -4.99
N TYR A 424 27.10 35.48 -4.44
CA TYR A 424 27.25 36.90 -4.71
C TYR A 424 27.50 37.18 -6.19
N TYR A 425 28.44 36.45 -6.81
CA TYR A 425 28.76 36.61 -8.23
C TYR A 425 27.52 36.35 -9.09
N TYR A 426 26.81 35.26 -8.79
CA TYR A 426 25.58 34.93 -9.50
C TYR A 426 24.51 36.03 -9.39
N HIS A 427 24.24 36.53 -8.18
CA HIS A 427 23.16 37.50 -7.95
C HIS A 427 23.47 38.90 -8.47
N ASN A 428 24.74 39.32 -8.48
CA ASN A 428 25.12 40.70 -8.79
C ASN A 428 25.69 40.87 -10.20
N VAL A 429 26.36 39.84 -10.73
CA VAL A 429 26.99 39.87 -12.06
C VAL A 429 26.13 39.08 -13.04
N CYS A 430 25.93 37.78 -12.80
CA CYS A 430 25.30 36.90 -13.80
C CYS A 430 23.80 37.16 -14.01
N LYS A 431 23.06 37.51 -12.94
CA LYS A 431 21.59 37.68 -12.98
C LYS A 431 21.15 38.80 -13.93
N LYS A 432 21.97 39.85 -14.11
CA LYS A 432 21.65 40.96 -15.03
C LYS A 432 21.55 40.49 -16.49
N ASP A 433 22.33 39.47 -16.85
CA ASP A 433 22.48 38.99 -18.24
C ASP A 433 22.02 37.53 -18.42
N PHE A 434 21.35 36.94 -17.42
CA PHE A 434 20.94 35.53 -17.39
C PHE A 434 22.08 34.54 -17.66
N MET A 435 23.28 34.88 -17.18
CA MET A 435 24.49 34.10 -17.36
C MET A 435 24.66 33.07 -16.26
N ASP A 436 25.60 32.15 -16.47
CA ASP A 436 26.14 31.32 -15.39
C ASP A 436 27.57 31.78 -15.02
N VAL A 437 28.03 31.38 -13.84
CA VAL A 437 29.33 31.72 -13.27
C VAL A 437 30.40 30.72 -13.72
N ARG A 438 31.62 31.21 -14.00
CA ARG A 438 32.77 30.36 -14.31
C ARG A 438 33.61 30.09 -13.08
N PHE A 439 34.26 28.93 -13.06
CA PHE A 439 35.11 28.49 -11.95
C PHE A 439 36.20 29.51 -11.59
N GLU A 440 36.88 30.08 -12.59
CA GLU A 440 37.95 31.05 -12.40
C GLU A 440 37.44 32.36 -11.77
N GLU A 441 36.23 32.80 -12.16
CA GLU A 441 35.62 34.06 -11.71
C GLU A 441 35.31 34.05 -10.21
N ILE A 442 34.93 32.88 -9.68
CA ILE A 442 34.68 32.71 -8.25
C ILE A 442 35.99 32.92 -7.48
N TYR A 443 37.08 32.33 -7.97
CA TYR A 443 38.38 32.40 -7.32
C TYR A 443 39.10 33.73 -7.56
N ASP A 444 38.83 34.43 -8.66
CA ASP A 444 39.27 35.81 -8.86
C ASP A 444 38.68 36.73 -7.79
N LEU A 445 37.38 36.58 -7.50
CA LEU A 445 36.73 37.39 -6.48
C LEU A 445 37.21 37.04 -5.06
N LEU A 446 37.42 35.76 -4.75
CA LEU A 446 38.04 35.36 -3.48
C LEU A 446 39.46 35.90 -3.36
N ALA A 447 40.28 35.80 -4.41
CA ALA A 447 41.65 36.28 -4.39
C ALA A 447 41.71 37.80 -4.17
N LEU A 448 40.81 38.55 -4.81
CA LEU A 448 40.69 39.99 -4.63
C LEU A 448 40.29 40.37 -3.20
N ASN A 449 39.30 39.69 -2.61
CA ASN A 449 38.78 40.00 -1.28
C ASN A 449 39.77 39.71 -0.15
N PHE A 450 40.68 38.74 -0.34
CA PHE A 450 41.64 38.30 0.68
C PHE A 450 43.10 38.58 0.30
N SER A 451 43.34 39.38 -0.75
CA SER A 451 44.66 39.74 -1.26
C SER A 451 45.56 38.51 -1.52
N LEU A 452 45.00 37.45 -2.10
CA LEU A 452 45.73 36.22 -2.36
C LEU A 452 46.65 36.38 -3.58
N SER A 453 47.85 35.80 -3.49
CA SER A 453 48.74 35.69 -4.66
C SER A 453 48.17 34.76 -5.73
N SER A 454 48.62 34.90 -6.98
CA SER A 454 48.22 34.01 -8.09
C SER A 454 48.49 32.53 -7.76
N LYS A 455 49.59 32.24 -7.06
CA LYS A 455 49.93 30.88 -6.61
C LYS A 455 48.94 30.37 -5.56
N GLN A 456 48.56 31.20 -4.59
CA GLN A 456 47.55 30.83 -3.59
C GLN A 456 46.17 30.59 -4.22
N LYS A 457 45.77 31.43 -5.19
CA LYS A 457 44.55 31.20 -5.98
C LYS A 457 44.58 29.84 -6.68
N GLU A 458 45.68 29.54 -7.37
CA GLU A 458 45.87 28.27 -8.08
C GLU A 458 45.82 27.07 -7.13
N ILE A 459 46.43 27.18 -5.94
CA ILE A 459 46.36 26.15 -4.89
C ILE A 459 44.90 25.88 -4.49
N LEU A 460 44.09 26.92 -4.26
CA LEU A 460 42.69 26.73 -3.88
C LEU A 460 41.85 26.09 -4.99
N MET A 461 42.05 26.51 -6.23
CA MET A 461 41.39 25.93 -7.40
C MET A 461 41.73 24.45 -7.56
N ASN A 462 43.02 24.11 -7.50
CA ASN A 462 43.48 22.73 -7.59
C ASN A 462 42.97 21.90 -6.41
N LEU A 463 42.90 22.48 -5.20
CA LEU A 463 42.34 21.81 -4.04
C LEU A 463 40.85 21.47 -4.22
N GLU A 464 40.04 22.35 -4.81
CA GLU A 464 38.62 22.05 -5.06
C GLU A 464 38.47 20.89 -6.06
N ILE A 465 39.25 20.92 -7.15
CA ILE A 465 39.29 19.85 -8.16
C ILE A 465 39.72 18.52 -7.53
N GLU A 466 40.75 18.53 -6.68
CA GLU A 466 41.25 17.35 -5.99
C GLU A 466 40.21 16.77 -5.03
N VAL A 467 39.64 17.61 -4.15
CA VAL A 467 38.66 17.18 -3.16
C VAL A 467 37.38 16.66 -3.84
N GLU A 468 36.90 17.30 -4.91
CA GLU A 468 35.78 16.77 -5.71
C GLU A 468 36.12 15.40 -6.30
N ARG A 469 37.29 15.27 -6.96
CA ARG A 469 37.73 14.01 -7.58
C ARG A 469 37.79 12.85 -6.58
N GLU A 470 38.30 13.08 -5.38
CA GLU A 470 38.35 12.05 -4.33
C GLU A 470 36.97 11.65 -3.79
N ASN A 471 35.98 12.54 -3.90
CA ASN A 471 34.65 12.37 -3.35
C ASN A 471 33.61 11.94 -4.38
N PHE A 472 33.94 11.83 -5.66
CA PHE A 472 33.06 11.22 -6.65
C PHE A 472 33.07 9.69 -6.59
N ILE A 473 31.91 9.12 -6.86
CA ILE A 473 31.69 7.69 -7.07
C ILE A 473 30.75 7.49 -8.27
N PRO A 474 30.91 6.39 -9.02
CA PRO A 474 30.11 6.16 -10.23
C PRO A 474 28.71 5.64 -9.89
N ILE A 475 27.71 6.06 -10.68
CA ILE A 475 26.41 5.39 -10.78
C ILE A 475 26.51 4.34 -11.89
N GLU A 476 27.07 3.19 -11.53
CA GLU A 476 27.43 2.08 -12.43
C GLU A 476 26.35 1.73 -13.46
N LYS A 477 25.10 1.61 -13.01
CA LYS A 477 23.95 1.28 -13.86
C LYS A 477 23.70 2.30 -14.98
N ASN A 478 23.99 3.58 -14.73
CA ASN A 478 23.76 4.67 -15.68
C ASN A 478 24.95 4.83 -16.64
N ILE A 479 26.17 4.67 -16.15
CA ILE A 479 27.38 4.64 -17.00
C ILE A 479 27.30 3.48 -18.00
N LYS A 480 26.94 2.28 -17.55
CA LYS A 480 26.76 1.11 -18.45
C LYS A 480 25.69 1.32 -19.52
N LEU A 481 24.62 2.06 -19.20
CA LEU A 481 23.62 2.43 -20.19
C LEU A 481 24.23 3.34 -21.26
N LEU A 482 24.95 4.37 -20.84
CA LEU A 482 25.61 5.30 -21.73
C LEU A 482 26.65 4.60 -22.62
N GLU A 483 27.45 3.68 -22.07
CA GLU A 483 28.39 2.84 -22.83
C GLU A 483 27.65 2.03 -23.91
N LYS A 484 26.55 1.38 -23.54
CA LYS A 484 25.72 0.64 -24.49
C LYS A 484 25.12 1.52 -25.60
N MET A 485 24.79 2.78 -25.29
CA MET A 485 24.32 3.73 -26.31
C MET A 485 25.43 4.11 -27.28
N VAL A 486 26.66 4.26 -26.80
CA VAL A 486 27.85 4.47 -27.65
C VAL A 486 28.06 3.26 -28.56
N GLU A 487 28.00 2.04 -28.02
CA GLU A 487 28.09 0.79 -28.81
C GLU A 487 27.00 0.69 -29.90
N MET A 488 25.78 1.12 -29.58
CA MET A 488 24.65 1.16 -30.51
C MET A 488 24.71 2.34 -31.50
N GLN A 489 25.82 3.09 -31.56
CA GLN A 489 26.02 4.26 -32.41
C GLN A 489 24.93 5.34 -32.23
N LYS A 490 24.39 5.47 -31.02
CA LYS A 490 23.39 6.48 -30.67
C LYS A 490 23.99 7.84 -30.27
N ASN A 491 25.32 7.94 -30.19
CA ASN A 491 26.09 9.17 -29.97
C ASN A 491 25.53 10.08 -28.85
N PRO A 492 25.50 9.63 -27.58
CA PRO A 492 24.99 10.44 -26.48
C PRO A 492 25.86 11.70 -26.25
N ILE A 493 25.27 12.72 -25.64
CA ILE A 493 25.97 13.93 -25.16
C ILE A 493 25.83 14.07 -23.64
N LEU A 494 26.70 14.85 -23.01
CA LEU A 494 26.56 15.26 -21.61
C LEU A 494 26.11 16.72 -21.51
N VAL A 495 25.31 17.01 -20.50
CA VAL A 495 24.81 18.36 -20.20
C VAL A 495 25.03 18.59 -18.71
N SER A 496 25.68 19.68 -18.32
CA SER A 496 25.97 19.98 -16.92
C SER A 496 25.66 21.43 -16.60
N ASP A 497 24.95 21.67 -15.50
CA ASP A 497 24.69 23.00 -14.94
C ASP A 497 25.69 23.29 -13.79
N MET A 498 26.98 23.43 -14.12
CA MET A 498 28.07 23.58 -13.15
C MET A 498 29.09 24.64 -13.58
N TYR A 499 29.79 25.20 -12.60
CA TYR A 499 30.83 26.22 -12.81
C TYR A 499 32.13 25.67 -13.42
N PHE A 500 32.41 24.36 -13.29
CA PHE A 500 33.56 23.71 -13.93
C PHE A 500 33.41 23.68 -15.45
N ASN A 501 34.53 23.74 -16.17
CA ASN A 501 34.55 23.64 -17.63
C ASN A 501 34.46 22.17 -18.13
N ALA A 502 34.30 21.97 -19.43
CA ALA A 502 34.12 20.65 -20.03
C ALA A 502 35.35 19.74 -19.83
N GLU A 503 36.56 20.31 -19.83
CA GLU A 503 37.80 19.54 -19.63
C GLU A 503 37.91 19.03 -18.19
N GLN A 504 37.63 19.87 -17.20
CA GLN A 504 37.60 19.50 -15.79
C GLN A 504 36.56 18.41 -15.51
N ILE A 505 35.34 18.57 -16.05
CA ILE A 505 34.29 17.55 -15.92
C ILE A 505 34.73 16.24 -16.57
N ARG A 506 35.36 16.28 -17.75
CA ARG A 506 35.91 15.07 -18.40
C ARG A 506 36.96 14.38 -17.53
N GLN A 507 37.84 15.14 -16.89
CA GLN A 507 38.83 14.59 -15.96
C GLN A 507 38.20 13.90 -14.74
N PHE A 508 37.03 14.37 -14.27
CA PHE A 508 36.29 13.69 -13.20
C PHE A 508 35.65 12.37 -13.65
N LEU A 509 35.26 12.27 -14.92
CA LEU A 509 34.51 11.12 -15.46
C LEU A 509 35.42 10.00 -16.00
N LEU A 510 36.57 10.35 -16.59
CA LEU A 510 37.51 9.39 -17.18
C LEU A 510 37.96 8.23 -16.27
N PRO A 511 38.16 8.43 -14.95
CA PRO A 511 38.48 7.33 -14.04
C PRO A 511 37.41 6.24 -13.97
N PHE A 512 36.15 6.55 -14.32
CA PHE A 512 35.03 5.62 -14.23
C PHE A 512 34.70 4.92 -15.55
N SER A 513 34.95 5.56 -16.70
CA SER A 513 34.82 4.90 -18.01
C SER A 513 35.60 5.63 -19.10
N LYS A 514 36.20 4.85 -20.00
CA LYS A 514 36.87 5.36 -21.21
C LYS A 514 35.89 5.94 -22.24
N ALA A 515 34.60 5.55 -22.18
CA ALA A 515 33.58 6.08 -23.09
C ALA A 515 33.45 7.61 -22.99
N PHE A 516 33.81 8.19 -21.85
CA PHE A 516 33.81 9.63 -21.63
C PHE A 516 34.93 10.37 -22.36
N ALA A 517 35.88 9.72 -23.04
CA ALA A 517 36.93 10.43 -23.77
C ALA A 517 36.37 11.26 -24.94
N ASP A 518 35.44 10.69 -25.71
CA ASP A 518 34.99 11.27 -26.97
C ASP A 518 33.58 11.89 -26.90
N ILE A 519 32.88 11.72 -25.77
CA ILE A 519 31.53 12.27 -25.61
C ILE A 519 31.60 13.80 -25.46
N PHE A 520 30.80 14.51 -26.24
CA PHE A 520 30.71 15.98 -26.17
C PHE A 520 29.98 16.42 -24.90
N ILE A 521 30.50 17.45 -24.21
CA ILE A 521 29.96 17.95 -22.94
C ILE A 521 29.51 19.41 -23.13
N TYR A 522 28.23 19.68 -22.87
CA TYR A 522 27.67 21.03 -22.80
C TYR A 522 27.65 21.51 -21.36
N VAL A 523 28.33 22.61 -21.08
CA VAL A 523 28.45 23.15 -19.73
C VAL A 523 27.86 24.55 -19.65
N SER A 524 26.97 24.77 -18.70
CA SER A 524 26.28 26.06 -18.49
C SER A 524 27.23 27.26 -18.35
N SER A 525 28.35 27.11 -17.64
CA SER A 525 29.36 28.15 -17.38
C SER A 525 30.15 28.57 -18.63
N GLU A 526 30.48 27.61 -19.52
CA GLU A 526 31.17 27.88 -20.78
C GLU A 526 30.26 28.68 -21.72
N TYR A 527 29.02 28.22 -21.88
CA TYR A 527 28.01 28.83 -22.72
C TYR A 527 27.35 30.07 -22.10
N ARG A 528 27.57 30.31 -20.79
CA ARG A 528 26.89 31.34 -19.98
C ARG A 528 25.37 31.27 -20.15
N LYS A 529 24.82 30.04 -20.10
CA LYS A 529 23.39 29.73 -20.20
C LYS A 529 23.04 28.62 -19.24
N LYS A 530 22.15 28.89 -18.29
CA LYS A 530 21.72 27.90 -17.29
C LYS A 530 20.75 26.87 -17.86
N LYS A 531 20.73 25.70 -17.24
CA LYS A 531 19.74 24.66 -17.49
C LYS A 531 18.40 24.99 -16.81
N ASN A 532 18.45 25.63 -15.64
CA ASN A 532 17.29 25.97 -14.80
C ASN A 532 16.20 26.85 -15.44
N ASN A 533 16.48 27.51 -16.56
CA ASN A 533 15.53 28.32 -17.34
C ASN A 533 15.41 27.82 -18.79
N GLY A 534 15.92 26.61 -19.06
CA GLY A 534 15.96 25.96 -20.35
C GLY A 534 16.88 26.61 -21.38
N ALA A 535 17.70 27.61 -21.02
CA ALA A 535 18.54 28.32 -21.99
C ALA A 535 19.63 27.40 -22.58
N LEU A 536 20.27 26.56 -21.77
CA LEU A 536 21.26 25.60 -22.25
C LEU A 536 20.64 24.59 -23.24
N PHE A 537 19.45 24.08 -22.93
CA PHE A 537 18.71 23.19 -23.83
C PHE A 537 18.45 23.85 -25.18
N LYS A 538 18.04 25.13 -25.21
CA LYS A 538 17.85 25.88 -26.45
C LYS A 538 19.13 26.03 -27.26
N VAL A 539 20.30 26.19 -26.61
CA VAL A 539 21.60 26.22 -27.31
C VAL A 539 21.85 24.88 -28.00
N ILE A 540 21.65 23.77 -27.28
CA ILE A 540 21.85 22.42 -27.80
C ILE A 540 20.94 22.15 -28.99
N MET A 541 19.64 22.50 -28.90
CA MET A 541 18.68 22.34 -30.01
C MET A 541 19.14 23.04 -31.28
N ARG A 542 19.61 24.30 -31.16
CA ARG A 542 20.08 25.09 -32.30
C ARG A 542 21.33 24.49 -32.94
N GLN A 543 22.30 24.10 -32.13
CA GLN A 543 23.57 23.54 -32.63
C GLN A 543 23.40 22.15 -33.23
N ARG A 544 22.59 21.29 -32.60
CA ARG A 544 22.32 19.92 -33.04
C ARG A 544 21.24 19.84 -34.10
N LYS A 545 20.54 20.94 -34.39
CA LYS A 545 19.43 21.03 -35.34
C LYS A 545 18.36 19.96 -35.07
N ILE A 546 18.05 19.72 -33.80
CA ILE A 546 17.12 18.69 -33.38
C ILE A 546 15.80 19.30 -32.89
N LYS A 547 14.69 18.67 -33.27
CA LYS A 547 13.38 19.01 -32.70
C LYS A 547 13.22 18.38 -31.30
N PRO A 548 12.57 19.07 -30.35
CA PRO A 548 12.57 18.64 -28.96
C PRO A 548 11.88 17.28 -28.74
N GLU A 549 10.87 16.93 -29.54
CA GLU A 549 10.17 15.65 -29.48
C GLU A 549 11.07 14.43 -29.80
N PHE A 550 12.18 14.64 -30.50
CA PHE A 550 13.16 13.61 -30.85
C PHE A 550 14.37 13.58 -29.90
N TRP A 551 14.30 14.30 -28.79
CA TRP A 551 15.35 14.36 -27.80
C TRP A 551 14.89 13.70 -26.49
N LEU A 552 15.64 12.70 -26.03
CA LEU A 552 15.54 12.11 -24.70
C LEU A 552 16.67 12.56 -23.77
N HIS A 553 16.33 13.31 -22.73
CA HIS A 553 17.24 13.74 -21.67
C HIS A 553 17.16 12.81 -20.44
N PHE A 554 18.28 12.54 -19.78
CA PHE A 554 18.36 11.72 -18.57
C PHE A 554 18.89 12.59 -17.45
N GLY A 555 18.19 12.68 -16.32
CA GLY A 555 18.61 13.54 -15.21
C GLY A 555 17.91 13.21 -13.90
N ASP A 556 18.49 13.65 -12.79
CA ASP A 556 18.00 13.43 -11.43
C ASP A 556 17.36 14.67 -10.82
N ASN A 557 17.59 15.87 -11.38
CA ASN A 557 16.95 17.07 -10.88
C ASN A 557 15.58 17.22 -11.51
N PHE A 558 14.54 16.99 -10.73
CA PHE A 558 13.20 16.98 -11.27
C PHE A 558 12.74 18.32 -11.88
N LEU A 559 13.04 19.43 -11.22
CA LEU A 559 12.63 20.75 -11.73
C LEU A 559 13.42 21.12 -12.98
N ILE A 560 14.72 20.87 -13.00
CA ILE A 560 15.60 21.31 -14.08
C ILE A 560 15.58 20.33 -15.26
N ASP A 561 15.63 19.04 -15.00
CA ASP A 561 15.86 18.01 -16.02
C ASP A 561 14.55 17.48 -16.59
N CYS A 562 13.47 17.60 -15.82
CA CYS A 562 12.15 17.13 -16.21
C CYS A 562 11.24 18.31 -16.57
N VAL A 563 10.95 19.22 -15.62
CA VAL A 563 9.99 20.31 -15.86
C VAL A 563 10.46 21.27 -16.95
N GLU A 564 11.68 21.80 -16.85
CA GLU A 564 12.19 22.74 -17.87
C GLU A 564 12.38 22.06 -19.23
N ALA A 565 12.79 20.78 -19.25
CA ALA A 565 12.85 20.00 -20.48
C ALA A 565 11.45 19.85 -21.12
N LYS A 566 10.45 19.44 -20.32
CA LYS A 566 9.05 19.25 -20.75
C LYS A 566 8.43 20.53 -21.30
N LYS A 567 8.69 21.69 -20.67
CA LYS A 567 8.25 23.01 -21.16
C LYS A 567 8.75 23.32 -22.57
N LEU A 568 9.89 22.75 -22.97
CA LEU A 568 10.45 22.89 -24.31
C LEU A 568 10.03 21.77 -25.27
N GLY A 569 9.20 20.82 -24.83
CA GLY A 569 8.80 19.63 -25.59
C GLY A 569 9.83 18.49 -25.59
N ILE A 570 10.87 18.58 -24.74
CA ILE A 570 11.94 17.57 -24.66
C ILE A 570 11.45 16.40 -23.81
N ASN A 571 11.67 15.19 -24.28
CA ASN A 571 11.38 13.99 -23.50
C ASN A 571 12.46 13.80 -22.43
N PHE A 572 12.10 13.32 -21.25
CA PHE A 572 13.06 13.13 -20.17
C PHE A 572 12.87 11.79 -19.46
N HIS A 573 13.93 11.25 -18.86
CA HIS A 573 13.91 10.15 -17.91
C HIS A 573 14.46 10.64 -16.57
N TYR A 574 13.65 10.48 -15.52
CA TYR A 574 13.98 10.91 -14.17
C TYR A 574 14.68 9.80 -13.38
N TYR A 575 15.84 10.11 -12.82
CA TYR A 575 16.50 9.29 -11.81
C TYR A 575 16.15 9.78 -10.41
N GLU A 576 15.41 8.98 -9.65
CA GLU A 576 15.07 9.32 -8.26
C GLU A 576 16.27 9.04 -7.33
N ASN A 577 17.06 10.08 -7.06
CA ASN A 577 18.24 10.02 -6.21
C ASN A 577 18.17 10.97 -5.01
N ASP A 578 16.98 11.52 -4.72
CA ASP A 578 16.78 12.45 -3.61
C ASP A 578 17.03 11.80 -2.23
N LEU A 579 17.39 12.63 -1.25
CA LEU A 579 17.36 12.22 0.16
C LEU A 579 15.91 11.90 0.57
N LEU A 580 15.73 10.92 1.45
CA LEU A 580 14.43 10.58 2.00
C LEU A 580 13.96 11.64 3.02
N PRO A 581 12.66 11.74 3.31
CA PRO A 581 12.13 12.76 4.24
C PRO A 581 12.84 12.80 5.60
N TYR A 582 13.12 11.64 6.21
CA TYR A 582 13.83 11.54 7.48
C TYR A 582 15.34 11.83 7.36
N GLU A 583 15.95 11.55 6.20
CA GLU A 583 17.34 11.93 5.90
C GLU A 583 17.47 13.45 5.80
N ARG A 584 16.54 14.12 5.09
CA ARG A 584 16.46 15.58 5.01
C ARG A 584 16.22 16.22 6.38
N PHE A 585 15.29 15.67 7.16
CA PHE A 585 15.03 16.12 8.52
C PHE A 585 16.30 16.08 9.38
N ALA A 586 17.01 14.96 9.37
CA ALA A 586 18.26 14.83 10.11
C ALA A 586 19.32 15.82 9.66
N LEU A 587 19.48 16.01 8.34
CA LEU A 587 20.47 16.93 7.80
C LEU A 587 20.18 18.40 8.12
N GLN A 588 18.90 18.78 8.18
CA GLN A 588 18.49 20.14 8.56
C GLN A 588 18.79 20.45 10.03
N ASN A 589 18.66 19.45 10.91
CA ASN A 589 18.91 19.62 12.34
C ASN A 589 20.38 19.46 12.74
N ALA A 590 21.11 18.56 12.07
CA ALA A 590 22.48 18.19 12.43
C ALA A 590 23.34 18.01 11.18
N ASN A 591 23.89 19.12 10.66
CA ASN A 591 24.69 19.14 9.44
C ASN A 591 26.20 18.98 9.69
N SER A 592 26.60 17.90 10.37
CA SER A 592 28.03 17.59 10.54
C SER A 592 28.60 16.89 9.30
N LEU A 593 29.91 16.97 9.09
CA LEU A 593 30.58 16.27 8.00
C LEU A 593 30.37 14.74 8.08
N ASN A 594 30.25 14.19 9.29
CA ASN A 594 30.02 12.77 9.47
C ASN A 594 28.58 12.38 9.09
N VAL A 595 27.57 13.17 9.49
CA VAL A 595 26.18 12.99 9.05
C VAL A 595 26.06 13.08 7.53
N GLN A 596 26.72 14.06 6.91
CA GLN A 596 26.81 14.20 5.45
C GLN A 596 27.33 12.93 4.77
N LYS A 597 28.41 12.33 5.28
CA LYS A 597 28.99 11.10 4.74
C LYS A 597 28.09 9.87 4.96
N MET A 598 27.47 9.76 6.13
CA MET A 598 26.56 8.66 6.46
C MET A 598 25.31 8.68 5.56
N LEU A 599 24.68 9.83 5.40
CA LEU A 599 23.53 9.99 4.50
C LEU A 599 23.90 9.73 3.03
N ALA A 600 25.10 10.14 2.60
CA ALA A 600 25.59 9.82 1.26
C ALA A 600 25.76 8.30 1.04
N LYS A 601 26.22 7.56 2.06
CA LYS A 601 26.28 6.09 2.02
C LYS A 601 24.90 5.46 1.92
N ALA A 602 23.92 5.98 2.68
CA ALA A 602 22.52 5.56 2.60
C ALA A 602 21.98 5.71 1.17
N ARG A 603 22.14 6.92 0.61
CA ARG A 603 21.73 7.25 -0.75
C ARG A 603 22.43 6.37 -1.78
N ASN A 604 23.75 6.24 -1.71
CA ASN A 604 24.51 5.41 -2.65
C ASN A 604 24.00 3.95 -2.62
N PHE A 605 23.83 3.39 -1.43
CA PHE A 605 23.28 2.04 -1.29
C PHE A 605 21.91 1.91 -1.97
N ARG A 606 20.99 2.85 -1.72
CA ARG A 606 19.65 2.88 -2.34
C ARG A 606 19.71 3.05 -3.86
N VAL A 607 20.61 3.88 -4.38
CA VAL A 607 20.71 4.13 -5.83
C VAL A 607 21.31 2.93 -6.58
N GLN A 608 22.28 2.24 -6.00
CA GLN A 608 22.93 1.08 -6.63
C GLN A 608 22.07 -0.18 -6.54
N ASN A 609 21.20 -0.28 -5.53
CA ASN A 609 20.38 -1.46 -5.28
C ASN A 609 18.90 -1.21 -5.61
N LYS A 610 18.24 -2.20 -6.23
CA LYS A 610 16.77 -2.16 -6.36
C LYS A 610 16.15 -2.69 -5.07
N LEU A 611 15.70 -1.77 -4.20
CA LEU A 611 15.09 -2.11 -2.91
C LEU A 611 13.56 -2.00 -2.99
N SER A 612 12.85 -2.91 -2.31
CA SER A 612 11.44 -2.71 -1.95
C SER A 612 11.30 -1.60 -0.89
N SER A 613 10.09 -1.08 -0.67
CA SER A 613 9.84 -0.05 0.35
C SER A 613 10.25 -0.52 1.76
N LEU A 614 10.02 -1.80 2.09
CA LEU A 614 10.44 -2.39 3.36
C LEU A 614 11.96 -2.56 3.43
N GLU A 615 12.62 -3.01 2.37
CA GLU A 615 14.09 -3.12 2.33
C GLU A 615 14.76 -1.74 2.45
N GLU A 616 14.23 -0.71 1.80
CA GLU A 616 14.72 0.67 1.91
C GLU A 616 14.57 1.20 3.34
N LEU A 617 13.42 0.98 3.97
CA LEU A 617 13.20 1.33 5.38
C LEU A 617 14.19 0.59 6.30
N GLY A 618 14.41 -0.70 6.05
CA GLY A 618 15.40 -1.52 6.76
C GLY A 618 16.81 -0.96 6.62
N ALA A 619 17.23 -0.70 5.39
CA ALA A 619 18.56 -0.21 5.06
C ALA A 619 18.82 1.21 5.58
N CYS A 620 18.00 2.17 5.13
CA CYS A 620 18.25 3.59 5.29
C CYS A 620 17.74 4.14 6.64
N PHE A 621 16.74 3.52 7.27
CA PHE A 621 16.26 3.94 8.60
C PHE A 621 16.73 3.00 9.70
N GLY A 622 16.37 1.71 9.63
CA GLY A 622 16.71 0.71 10.64
C GLY A 622 18.21 0.50 10.82
N GLY A 623 18.96 0.42 9.72
CA GLY A 623 20.41 0.24 9.73
C GLY A 623 21.13 1.30 10.55
N PHE A 624 20.89 2.59 10.30
CA PHE A 624 21.50 3.68 11.07
C PHE A 624 20.94 3.86 12.47
N LEU A 625 19.72 3.39 12.72
CA LEU A 625 19.14 3.44 14.04
C LEU A 625 19.82 2.42 14.98
N PHE A 626 20.11 1.21 14.50
CA PHE A 626 20.58 0.11 15.35
C PHE A 626 22.07 -0.20 15.25
N LEU A 627 22.70 -0.02 14.09
CA LEU A 627 24.10 -0.43 13.88
C LEU A 627 25.09 0.32 14.80
N PRO A 628 25.04 1.66 14.96
CA PRO A 628 25.90 2.37 15.91
C PRO A 628 25.73 1.86 17.34
N TYR A 629 24.48 1.57 17.74
CA TYR A 629 24.16 1.07 19.08
C TYR A 629 24.76 -0.31 19.34
N VAL A 630 24.55 -1.26 18.42
CA VAL A 630 25.08 -2.62 18.56
C VAL A 630 26.62 -2.61 18.55
N TYR A 631 27.23 -1.76 17.72
CA TYR A 631 28.67 -1.57 17.71
C TYR A 631 29.20 -1.07 19.06
N TYR A 632 28.54 -0.07 19.66
CA TYR A 632 28.87 0.41 20.99
C TYR A 632 28.73 -0.67 22.07
N VAL A 633 27.63 -1.44 22.06
CA VAL A 633 27.44 -2.57 22.99
C VAL A 633 28.59 -3.57 22.90
N LEU A 634 29.06 -3.89 21.68
CA LEU A 634 30.20 -4.78 21.48
C LEU A 634 31.51 -4.21 21.99
N GLN A 635 31.82 -2.94 21.70
CA GLN A 635 33.02 -2.28 22.21
C GLN A 635 33.08 -2.35 23.74
N GLN A 636 31.93 -2.15 24.36
CA GLN A 636 31.80 -2.19 25.80
C GLN A 636 31.87 -3.62 26.36
N ALA A 637 31.28 -4.60 25.68
CA ALA A 637 31.40 -6.02 26.03
C ALA A 637 32.87 -6.47 26.02
N VAL A 638 33.64 -6.04 25.01
CA VAL A 638 35.09 -6.28 24.93
C VAL A 638 35.83 -5.63 26.09
N GLN A 639 35.56 -4.35 26.39
CA GLN A 639 36.18 -3.62 27.49
C GLN A 639 35.92 -4.26 28.87
N ASN A 640 34.77 -4.90 29.05
CA ASN A 640 34.36 -5.54 30.30
C ASN A 640 34.61 -7.05 30.34
N GLU A 641 35.27 -7.60 29.31
CA GLU A 641 35.57 -9.03 29.16
C GLU A 641 34.31 -9.93 29.18
N VAL A 642 33.19 -9.41 28.68
CA VAL A 642 31.95 -10.17 28.51
C VAL A 642 32.16 -11.23 27.45
N LYS A 643 31.81 -12.48 27.77
CA LYS A 643 31.91 -13.64 26.87
C LYS A 643 30.61 -13.94 26.14
N ILE A 644 29.47 -13.62 26.74
CA ILE A 644 28.15 -13.97 26.19
C ILE A 644 27.20 -12.77 26.22
N LEU A 645 26.61 -12.44 25.08
CA LEU A 645 25.55 -11.45 24.93
C LEU A 645 24.20 -12.15 24.70
N TYR A 646 23.29 -11.99 25.67
CA TYR A 646 21.94 -12.54 25.62
C TYR A 646 20.95 -11.49 25.11
N PHE A 647 20.42 -11.71 23.91
CA PHE A 647 19.45 -10.83 23.28
C PHE A 647 18.03 -11.28 23.66
N ILE A 648 17.29 -10.41 24.35
CA ILE A 648 15.96 -10.76 24.88
C ILE A 648 14.93 -10.75 23.75
N ALA A 649 14.01 -11.72 23.77
CA ALA A 649 13.05 -11.90 22.72
C ALA A 649 12.00 -10.79 22.58
N ARG A 650 11.35 -10.89 21.43
CA ARG A 650 10.69 -9.84 20.66
C ARG A 650 11.66 -8.81 20.08
N ASP A 651 12.35 -8.04 20.91
CA ASP A 651 13.02 -6.81 20.48
C ASP A 651 14.54 -7.00 20.19
N GLY A 652 15.16 -8.07 20.70
CA GLY A 652 16.59 -8.34 20.52
C GLY A 652 16.97 -9.06 19.23
N PHE A 653 16.00 -9.52 18.42
CA PHE A 653 16.27 -10.42 17.28
C PHE A 653 17.14 -9.74 16.22
N ILE A 654 16.73 -8.56 15.78
CA ILE A 654 17.45 -7.78 14.77
C ILE A 654 18.81 -7.35 15.32
N LEU A 655 18.86 -6.92 16.58
CA LEU A 655 20.11 -6.51 17.23
C LEU A 655 21.13 -7.65 17.27
N GLN A 656 20.69 -8.88 17.56
CA GLN A 656 21.55 -10.05 17.53
C GLN A 656 22.12 -10.29 16.12
N LYS A 657 21.29 -10.20 15.08
CA LYS A 657 21.75 -10.40 13.69
C LYS A 657 22.76 -9.36 13.25
N ILE A 658 22.60 -8.12 13.68
CA ILE A 658 23.60 -7.07 13.48
C ILE A 658 24.89 -7.42 14.25
N CYS A 659 24.76 -7.84 15.50
CA CYS A 659 25.87 -8.16 16.39
C CYS A 659 26.74 -9.30 15.82
N GLU A 660 26.10 -10.37 15.35
CA GLU A 660 26.77 -11.52 14.71
C GLU A 660 27.62 -11.10 13.51
N LYS A 661 27.14 -10.15 12.68
CA LYS A 661 27.90 -9.62 11.55
C LYS A 661 29.15 -8.85 12.00
N ILE A 662 29.04 -8.04 13.05
CA ILE A 662 30.19 -7.27 13.57
C ILE A 662 31.21 -8.22 14.23
N ILE A 663 30.75 -9.18 15.04
CA ILE A 663 31.62 -10.20 15.66
C ILE A 663 32.40 -10.96 14.59
N GLN A 664 31.74 -11.39 13.51
CA GLN A 664 32.39 -12.07 12.40
C GLN A 664 33.42 -11.16 11.70
N LYS A 665 33.08 -9.89 11.46
CA LYS A 665 33.97 -8.93 10.80
C LYS A 665 35.21 -8.62 11.64
N GLU A 666 35.05 -8.49 12.95
CA GLU A 666 36.12 -8.12 13.88
C GLU A 666 36.84 -9.31 14.52
N ASN A 667 36.38 -10.54 14.24
CA ASN A 667 36.88 -11.78 14.83
C ASN A 667 36.89 -11.73 16.38
N LEU A 668 35.79 -11.26 16.97
CA LEU A 668 35.66 -11.11 18.42
C LEU A 668 35.36 -12.45 19.10
N ASN A 669 35.98 -12.71 20.24
CA ASN A 669 35.69 -13.88 21.08
C ASN A 669 34.50 -13.61 22.02
N ILE A 670 33.34 -13.34 21.42
CA ILE A 670 32.07 -13.09 22.10
C ILE A 670 31.01 -13.96 21.45
N GLN A 671 30.24 -14.68 22.26
CA GLN A 671 29.10 -15.47 21.81
C GLN A 671 27.81 -14.66 21.93
N THR A 672 26.90 -14.85 20.98
CA THR A 672 25.55 -14.29 21.03
C THR A 672 24.55 -15.41 21.27
N LYS A 673 23.50 -15.13 22.05
CA LYS A 673 22.40 -16.08 22.25
C LYS A 673 21.07 -15.35 22.34
N TYR A 674 20.07 -15.83 21.61
CA TYR A 674 18.70 -15.33 21.70
C TYR A 674 18.00 -15.99 22.89
N ILE A 675 17.40 -15.21 23.77
CA ILE A 675 16.64 -15.73 24.92
C ILE A 675 15.18 -15.33 24.81
N TYR A 676 14.32 -16.35 24.87
CA TYR A 676 12.88 -16.22 24.73
C TYR A 676 12.26 -15.69 26.02
N GLY A 677 12.25 -14.38 26.18
CA GLY A 677 11.56 -13.66 27.25
C GLY A 677 10.58 -12.63 26.72
N SER A 678 9.53 -12.33 27.48
CA SER A 678 8.63 -11.20 27.22
C SER A 678 8.19 -10.56 28.54
N ARG A 679 7.77 -9.29 28.51
CA ARG A 679 7.20 -8.63 29.70
C ARG A 679 6.03 -9.45 30.27
N PHE A 680 5.18 -9.98 29.39
CA PHE A 680 4.06 -10.84 29.75
C PHE A 680 4.52 -12.10 30.51
N VAL A 681 5.51 -12.83 30.00
CA VAL A 681 5.94 -14.10 30.60
C VAL A 681 6.82 -13.91 31.84
N TRP A 682 7.64 -12.85 31.89
CA TRP A 682 8.59 -12.65 32.98
C TRP A 682 8.09 -11.74 34.11
N ARG A 683 6.98 -10.99 33.92
CA ARG A 683 6.40 -10.16 34.99
C ARG A 683 5.09 -10.71 35.52
N LYS A 684 4.13 -11.00 34.63
CA LYS A 684 2.76 -11.34 35.01
C LYS A 684 2.65 -12.54 35.95
N PRO A 685 3.41 -13.65 35.78
CA PRO A 685 3.38 -14.76 36.73
C PRO A 685 3.79 -14.37 38.16
N PHE A 686 4.71 -13.42 38.33
CA PHE A 686 5.12 -12.93 39.64
C PHE A 686 4.05 -12.01 40.26
N GLU A 687 3.43 -11.16 39.44
CA GLU A 687 2.31 -10.30 39.87
C GLU A 687 1.10 -11.14 40.30
N GLU A 688 0.82 -12.24 39.60
CA GLU A 688 -0.28 -13.17 39.87
C GLU A 688 0.08 -14.26 40.90
N LYS A 689 1.36 -14.35 41.32
CA LYS A 689 1.90 -15.39 42.20
C LYS A 689 1.66 -16.83 41.70
N ASP A 690 1.81 -17.03 40.40
CA ASP A 690 1.66 -18.32 39.72
C ASP A 690 2.96 -19.16 39.85
N GLU A 691 3.04 -19.99 40.89
CA GLU A 691 4.26 -20.77 41.19
C GLU A 691 4.64 -21.76 40.09
N GLU A 692 3.66 -22.35 39.39
CA GLU A 692 3.92 -23.31 38.31
C GLU A 692 4.65 -22.63 37.16
N LYS A 693 4.14 -21.48 36.71
CA LYS A 693 4.80 -20.69 35.65
C LYS A 693 6.13 -20.13 36.11
N ILE A 694 6.26 -19.69 37.36
CA ILE A 694 7.54 -19.24 37.92
C ILE A 694 8.58 -20.37 37.88
N ASN A 695 8.21 -21.59 38.23
CA ASN A 695 9.12 -22.75 38.16
C ASN A 695 9.54 -23.08 36.73
N LEU A 696 8.63 -22.95 35.75
CA LEU A 696 8.97 -23.10 34.33
C LEU A 696 9.95 -22.01 33.86
N ILE A 697 9.78 -20.76 34.29
CA ILE A 697 10.72 -19.66 34.02
C ILE A 697 12.10 -19.99 34.59
N LYS A 698 12.17 -20.43 35.86
CA LYS A 698 13.45 -20.82 36.50
C LYS A 698 14.13 -21.94 35.74
N ALA A 699 13.38 -22.99 35.38
CA ALA A 699 13.92 -24.11 34.63
C ALA A 699 14.43 -23.70 33.24
N TYR A 700 13.70 -22.84 32.52
CA TYR A 700 14.14 -22.28 31.24
C TYR A 700 15.42 -21.45 31.37
N LEU A 701 15.46 -20.52 32.33
CA LEU A 701 16.63 -19.66 32.54
C LEU A 701 17.87 -20.46 32.94
N ASN A 702 17.73 -21.45 33.84
CA ASN A 702 18.83 -22.34 34.22
C ASN A 702 19.30 -23.22 33.05
N GLN A 703 18.42 -23.58 32.12
CA GLN A 703 18.77 -24.31 30.91
C GLN A 703 19.54 -23.44 29.92
N GLU A 704 19.14 -22.17 29.75
CA GLU A 704 19.66 -21.33 28.67
C GLU A 704 20.82 -20.42 29.08
N LEU A 705 20.93 -20.03 30.35
CA LEU A 705 21.96 -19.11 30.83
C LEU A 705 23.18 -19.86 31.38
N ASN A 706 24.34 -19.57 30.82
CA ASN A 706 25.61 -19.94 31.43
C ASN A 706 26.05 -18.85 32.44
N ILE A 707 25.77 -19.10 33.72
CA ILE A 707 26.08 -18.20 34.82
C ILE A 707 27.55 -18.21 35.26
N ASN A 708 28.35 -19.16 34.75
CA ASN A 708 29.77 -19.28 35.09
C ASN A 708 30.66 -18.35 34.25
N GLU A 709 30.13 -17.79 33.18
CA GLU A 709 30.81 -16.84 32.30
C GLU A 709 30.37 -15.41 32.59
N LYS A 710 31.22 -14.42 32.26
CA LYS A 710 30.77 -13.02 32.25
C LYS A 710 29.79 -12.82 31.10
N PHE A 711 28.56 -12.41 31.40
CA PHE A 711 27.53 -12.19 30.37
C PHE A 711 26.82 -10.85 30.52
N ALA A 712 26.18 -10.41 29.45
CA ALA A 712 25.31 -9.24 29.46
C ALA A 712 23.97 -9.53 28.77
N PHE A 713 22.90 -8.92 29.28
CA PHE A 713 21.63 -8.86 28.56
C PHE A 713 21.60 -7.64 27.63
N VAL A 714 21.05 -7.81 26.44
CA VAL A 714 20.84 -6.74 25.45
C VAL A 714 19.36 -6.64 25.13
N GLU A 715 18.78 -5.47 25.36
CA GLU A 715 17.41 -5.13 24.96
C GLU A 715 17.29 -3.69 24.47
N ILE A 716 16.11 -3.35 23.94
CA ILE A 716 15.84 -2.01 23.42
C ILE A 716 15.31 -1.09 24.51
N ALA A 717 14.27 -1.52 25.23
CA ALA A 717 13.52 -0.68 26.13
C ALA A 717 13.53 -1.28 27.54
N GLY A 718 14.42 -0.80 28.40
CA GLY A 718 14.56 -1.30 29.77
C GLY A 718 13.85 -0.43 30.78
N THR A 719 12.78 -0.92 31.42
CA THR A 719 12.33 -0.31 32.69
C THR A 719 13.05 -0.92 33.89
N GLY A 720 14.00 -1.84 33.69
CA GLY A 720 14.62 -2.66 34.74
C GLY A 720 13.71 -3.78 35.28
N ALA A 721 12.42 -3.48 35.48
CA ALA A 721 11.47 -4.37 36.15
C ALA A 721 11.34 -5.80 35.58
N THR A 722 11.54 -6.05 34.28
CA THR A 722 11.51 -7.43 33.74
C THR A 722 12.75 -8.20 34.19
N LEU A 723 13.91 -7.56 34.08
CA LEU A 723 15.20 -8.16 34.40
C LEU A 723 15.36 -8.35 35.90
N ASP A 724 14.80 -7.44 36.69
CA ASP A 724 14.70 -7.58 38.14
C ASP A 724 14.05 -8.93 38.53
N ARG A 725 13.01 -9.36 37.79
CA ARG A 725 12.37 -10.68 38.00
C ARG A 725 13.22 -11.85 37.52
N VAL A 726 13.95 -11.68 36.43
CA VAL A 726 14.91 -12.69 35.95
C VAL A 726 16.01 -12.91 36.98
N VAL A 727 16.58 -11.83 37.52
CA VAL A 727 17.59 -11.87 38.58
C VAL A 727 17.03 -12.52 39.86
N GLU A 728 15.83 -12.11 40.29
CA GLU A 728 15.12 -12.70 41.43
C GLU A 728 14.95 -14.22 41.26
N CYS A 729 14.61 -14.68 40.06
CA CYS A 729 14.46 -16.10 39.75
C CYS A 729 15.77 -16.89 39.79
N MET A 730 16.86 -16.29 39.32
CA MET A 730 18.15 -16.96 39.19
C MET A 730 18.94 -17.02 40.50
N GLY A 731 18.64 -16.14 41.47
CA GLY A 731 19.38 -16.07 42.73
C GLY A 731 20.88 -15.73 42.55
N VAL A 732 21.24 -15.09 41.44
CA VAL A 732 22.64 -14.82 41.06
C VAL A 732 23.13 -13.50 41.65
N ASN A 733 24.40 -13.49 42.06
CA ASN A 733 25.08 -12.29 42.54
C ASN A 733 25.25 -11.27 41.40
N LEU A 734 24.64 -10.09 41.56
CA LEU A 734 24.63 -8.99 40.59
C LEU A 734 26.02 -8.41 40.26
N LYS A 735 27.08 -8.75 41.00
CA LYS A 735 28.44 -8.20 40.80
C LYS A 735 29.06 -8.50 39.42
N HIS A 736 28.58 -9.53 38.71
CA HIS A 736 29.12 -9.96 37.42
C HIS A 736 28.15 -9.73 36.23
N LEU A 737 26.98 -9.14 36.50
CA LEU A 737 25.93 -8.95 35.49
C LEU A 737 26.05 -7.57 34.83
N PHE A 738 26.24 -7.54 33.50
CA PHE A 738 26.23 -6.34 32.69
C PHE A 738 24.90 -6.21 31.92
N TYR A 739 24.52 -4.98 31.55
CA TYR A 739 23.26 -4.74 30.87
C TYR A 739 23.41 -3.65 29.79
N GLY A 740 22.96 -3.97 28.58
CA GLY A 740 22.83 -3.03 27.47
C GLY A 740 21.38 -2.72 27.16
N ALA A 741 20.99 -1.45 27.30
CA ALA A 741 19.71 -0.93 26.82
C ALA A 741 19.91 0.06 25.69
N PHE A 742 18.99 0.10 24.75
CA PHE A 742 18.87 1.29 23.90
C PHE A 742 18.43 2.50 24.74
N TYR A 743 17.51 2.35 25.71
CA TYR A 743 17.22 3.35 26.74
C TYR A 743 16.64 2.78 28.05
N LEU A 744 16.74 3.53 29.18
CA LEU A 744 16.29 3.11 30.52
C LEU A 744 15.24 4.04 31.16
N HIS A 745 14.20 3.46 31.77
CA HIS A 745 13.21 4.15 32.63
C HIS A 745 13.30 3.59 34.07
N ARG A 746 14.34 3.98 34.85
CA ARG A 746 14.66 3.66 36.27
C ARG A 746 14.39 2.21 36.75
N SER A 747 15.45 1.44 37.06
CA SER A 747 15.38 0.17 37.83
C SER A 747 15.31 0.44 39.35
N GLU A 748 14.63 -0.43 40.10
CA GLU A 748 14.56 -0.40 41.58
C GLU A 748 15.82 -0.97 42.26
N PHE A 749 16.66 -1.73 41.55
CA PHE A 749 17.88 -2.31 42.10
C PHE A 749 19.04 -1.32 42.04
N GLY A 750 19.20 -0.52 43.08
CA GLY A 750 20.29 0.45 43.25
C GLY A 750 21.73 -0.12 43.36
N SER A 751 21.98 -1.36 42.92
CA SER A 751 23.29 -2.03 43.04
C SER A 751 23.82 -2.68 41.74
N THR A 752 23.12 -2.56 40.61
CA THR A 752 23.58 -3.11 39.32
C THR A 752 24.60 -2.17 38.65
N LYS A 753 25.79 -2.67 38.29
CA LYS A 753 26.71 -2.01 37.33
C LYS A 753 26.18 -2.21 35.89
N GLY A 754 25.04 -1.61 35.57
CA GLY A 754 24.44 -1.63 34.22
C GLY A 754 24.74 -0.34 33.47
N ILE A 755 25.96 -0.23 32.93
CA ILE A 755 26.46 0.84 32.05
C ILE A 755 26.17 0.34 30.64
N PHE A 756 25.44 1.07 29.79
CA PHE A 756 25.49 1.18 28.30
C PHE A 756 24.15 1.80 27.86
N MET A 757 24.15 3.11 27.59
CA MET A 757 22.91 3.88 27.42
C MET A 757 23.06 4.93 26.32
N LEU A 758 22.07 5.00 25.42
CA LEU A 758 21.73 6.25 24.74
C LEU A 758 20.70 6.99 25.61
N PRO A 759 20.96 8.22 26.08
CA PRO A 759 20.01 8.96 26.90
C PRO A 759 18.69 9.18 26.15
N ASN A 760 17.57 8.73 26.71
CA ASN A 760 16.25 9.02 26.17
C ASN A 760 15.77 10.39 26.63
N ILE A 761 15.70 11.35 25.71
CA ILE A 761 15.19 12.70 25.95
C ILE A 761 13.79 12.90 25.34
N TYR A 762 13.17 11.87 24.72
CA TYR A 762 12.01 12.04 23.84
C TYR A 762 10.82 11.12 24.16
N GLN A 763 9.62 11.70 24.25
CA GLN A 763 8.35 11.06 24.61
C GLN A 763 7.80 10.02 23.59
N SER A 764 8.63 9.44 22.71
CA SER A 764 8.19 8.52 21.65
C SER A 764 9.16 7.35 21.38
N ALA A 765 10.16 7.15 22.23
CA ALA A 765 11.18 6.11 22.03
C ALA A 765 10.59 4.70 21.94
N PHE A 766 9.45 4.41 22.57
CA PHE A 766 8.77 3.10 22.48
C PHE A 766 8.36 2.70 21.04
N LYS A 767 8.23 3.66 20.12
CA LYS A 767 7.95 3.37 18.69
C LYS A 767 9.05 2.57 18.01
N ILE A 768 10.25 2.54 18.57
CA ILE A 768 11.35 1.77 18.02
C ILE A 768 11.08 0.24 18.08
N GLU A 769 10.17 -0.21 18.96
CA GLU A 769 9.73 -1.61 19.04
C GLU A 769 9.14 -2.12 17.69
N PHE A 770 8.54 -1.25 16.86
CA PHE A 770 8.04 -1.64 15.52
C PHE A 770 9.14 -2.09 14.56
N PHE A 771 10.38 -1.67 14.81
CA PHE A 771 11.53 -1.88 13.94
C PHE A 771 12.44 -3.03 14.39
N CYS A 772 12.07 -3.73 15.46
CA CYS A 772 12.92 -4.75 16.07
C CYS A 772 12.24 -6.10 16.32
N ARG A 773 11.13 -6.36 15.64
CA ARG A 773 10.27 -7.53 15.90
C ARG A 773 10.90 -8.83 15.39
N SER A 774 10.60 -9.93 16.06
CA SER A 774 10.92 -11.29 15.61
C SER A 774 9.82 -11.88 14.74
N LEU A 775 10.20 -12.63 13.69
CA LEU A 775 9.26 -13.39 12.86
C LEU A 775 8.66 -14.61 13.58
N GLU A 776 9.11 -14.91 14.80
CA GLU A 776 8.59 -16.00 15.63
C GLU A 776 7.40 -15.57 16.49
N GLY A 777 7.12 -14.26 16.58
CA GLY A 777 6.06 -13.70 17.43
C GLY A 777 6.45 -13.55 18.89
N GLN A 778 5.58 -12.93 19.69
CA GLN A 778 5.77 -12.74 21.12
C GLN A 778 5.77 -14.07 21.89
N VAL A 779 6.66 -14.20 22.87
CA VAL A 779 6.68 -15.35 23.79
C VAL A 779 5.50 -15.26 24.75
N LEU A 780 4.67 -16.31 24.80
CA LEU A 780 3.42 -16.40 25.56
C LEU A 780 3.53 -17.24 26.82
N SER A 781 4.32 -18.31 26.78
CA SER A 781 4.56 -19.22 27.91
C SER A 781 5.75 -20.14 27.63
N TYR A 782 6.00 -21.09 28.53
CA TYR A 782 6.92 -22.20 28.32
C TYR A 782 6.19 -23.53 28.53
N GLU A 783 6.70 -24.59 27.92
CA GLU A 783 6.28 -25.96 28.18
C GLU A 783 7.48 -26.88 28.34
N ASN A 784 7.30 -27.96 29.09
CA ASN A 784 8.29 -29.03 29.18
C ASN A 784 7.98 -30.09 28.12
N LYS A 785 8.84 -30.22 27.10
CA LYS A 785 8.80 -31.32 26.14
C LYS A 785 10.02 -32.21 26.33
N ALA A 786 9.78 -33.46 26.75
CA ALA A 786 10.81 -34.48 26.93
C ALA A 786 11.99 -34.05 27.83
N GLY A 787 11.71 -33.33 28.91
CA GLY A 787 12.73 -32.87 29.87
C GLY A 787 13.43 -31.57 29.47
N LYS A 788 13.09 -30.99 28.31
CA LYS A 788 13.59 -29.69 27.85
C LYS A 788 12.49 -28.64 27.95
N ILE A 789 12.80 -27.49 28.55
CA ILE A 789 11.88 -26.36 28.58
C ILE A 789 11.99 -25.60 27.26
N ILE A 790 10.87 -25.47 26.55
CA ILE A 790 10.80 -24.78 25.27
C ILE A 790 9.81 -23.61 25.34
N PRO A 791 10.10 -22.50 24.64
CA PRO A 791 9.19 -21.36 24.56
C PRO A 791 8.00 -21.66 23.66
N ILE A 792 6.83 -21.16 24.05
CA ILE A 792 5.63 -21.11 23.21
C ILE A 792 5.46 -19.66 22.75
N CYS A 793 5.58 -19.45 21.43
CA CYS A 793 5.40 -18.14 20.82
C CYS A 793 4.01 -17.97 20.20
N CYS A 794 3.59 -16.74 20.01
CA CYS A 794 2.36 -16.38 19.32
C CYS A 794 2.50 -16.67 17.81
N GLU A 795 2.07 -17.86 17.38
CA GLU A 795 2.11 -18.26 15.98
C GLU A 795 1.34 -17.29 15.09
N VAL A 796 0.23 -16.72 15.57
CA VAL A 796 -0.61 -15.77 14.82
C VAL A 796 0.17 -14.50 14.49
N GLU A 797 0.89 -13.92 15.46
CA GLU A 797 1.69 -12.72 15.24
C GLU A 797 2.89 -13.01 14.32
N GLY A 798 3.59 -14.12 14.55
CA GLY A 798 4.72 -14.53 13.71
C GLY A 798 4.29 -14.79 12.26
N ALA A 799 3.15 -15.46 12.06
CA ALA A 799 2.58 -15.69 10.73
C ALA A 799 2.19 -14.37 10.05
N ALA A 800 1.52 -13.46 10.77
CA ALA A 800 1.14 -12.16 10.23
C ALA A 800 2.35 -11.32 9.80
N LEU A 801 3.43 -11.30 10.59
CA LEU A 801 4.67 -10.59 10.22
C LEU A 801 5.33 -11.19 8.96
N LYS A 802 5.28 -12.52 8.80
CA LYS A 802 5.79 -13.19 7.60
C LYS A 802 4.93 -12.88 6.38
N GLU A 803 3.61 -12.94 6.52
CA GLU A 803 2.65 -12.61 5.46
C GLU A 803 2.73 -11.14 5.02
N PHE A 804 2.93 -10.23 5.97
CA PHE A 804 3.22 -8.82 5.72
C PHE A 804 4.54 -8.59 4.96
N GLY A 805 5.46 -9.56 4.98
CA GLY A 805 6.77 -9.42 4.35
C GLY A 805 7.80 -8.69 5.21
N TYR A 806 7.67 -8.71 6.55
CA TYR A 806 8.64 -8.08 7.46
C TYR A 806 10.07 -8.64 7.30
N SER A 807 10.22 -9.83 6.72
CA SER A 807 11.53 -10.38 6.31
C SER A 807 12.26 -9.45 5.33
N PHE A 808 11.57 -8.76 4.43
CA PHE A 808 12.18 -7.80 3.51
C PHE A 808 12.81 -6.61 4.24
N TYR A 809 12.18 -6.14 5.33
CA TYR A 809 12.77 -5.11 6.19
C TYR A 809 14.07 -5.59 6.82
N ILE A 810 14.06 -6.80 7.39
CA ILE A 810 15.26 -7.41 8.00
C ILE A 810 16.36 -7.60 6.96
N ASP A 811 16.04 -8.12 5.78
CA ASP A 811 16.99 -8.36 4.69
C ASP A 811 17.63 -7.06 4.22
N GLY A 812 16.84 -6.00 4.02
CA GLY A 812 17.35 -4.68 3.63
C GLY A 812 18.31 -4.10 4.67
N LEU A 813 17.96 -4.21 5.95
CA LEU A 813 18.81 -3.80 7.07
C LEU A 813 20.13 -4.56 7.06
N LEU A 814 20.09 -5.89 6.97
CA LEU A 814 21.29 -6.73 7.06
C LEU A 814 22.21 -6.54 5.84
N LYS A 815 21.65 -6.37 4.63
CA LYS A 815 22.43 -6.02 3.43
C LYS A 815 23.13 -4.67 3.61
N PHE A 816 22.46 -3.70 4.23
CA PHE A 816 23.06 -2.40 4.49
C PHE A 816 24.17 -2.47 5.54
N VAL A 817 24.00 -3.26 6.59
CA VAL A 817 25.05 -3.52 7.59
C VAL A 817 26.28 -4.11 6.92
N ASP A 818 26.13 -5.12 6.05
CA ASP A 818 27.25 -5.69 5.30
C ASP A 818 27.95 -4.64 4.45
N PHE A 819 27.19 -3.78 3.77
CA PHE A 819 27.74 -2.68 2.97
C PHE A 819 28.55 -1.68 3.81
N ILE A 820 28.07 -1.32 5.01
CA ILE A 820 28.82 -0.43 5.90
C ILE A 820 30.10 -1.10 6.42
N LEU A 821 30.04 -2.37 6.81
CA LEU A 821 31.20 -3.12 7.33
C LEU A 821 32.28 -3.43 6.28
N GLN A 822 31.98 -3.22 4.99
CA GLN A 822 32.98 -3.27 3.92
C GLN A 822 33.86 -2.03 3.85
N ASP A 823 33.42 -0.88 4.37
CA ASP A 823 34.25 0.34 4.40
C ASP A 823 35.38 0.18 5.43
N LEU A 824 36.62 0.44 5.05
CA LEU A 824 37.77 0.37 5.96
C LEU A 824 37.66 1.31 7.17
N ASN A 825 36.92 2.42 7.04
CA ASN A 825 36.72 3.43 8.06
C ASN A 825 35.38 3.30 8.78
N TYR A 826 34.68 2.14 8.68
CA TYR A 826 33.34 1.97 9.26
C TYR A 826 33.25 2.40 10.73
N LYS A 827 34.29 2.10 11.52
CA LYS A 827 34.38 2.42 12.95
C LYS A 827 34.17 3.90 13.25
N ASN A 828 34.69 4.79 12.40
CA ASN A 828 34.57 6.24 12.58
C ASN A 828 33.11 6.72 12.43
N PHE A 829 32.33 6.05 11.60
CA PHE A 829 30.91 6.38 11.43
C PHE A 829 30.06 5.83 12.58
N LEU A 830 30.40 4.65 13.12
CA LEU A 830 29.58 3.96 14.11
C LEU A 830 29.73 4.50 15.54
N VAL A 831 30.74 5.33 15.81
CA VAL A 831 30.88 6.03 17.11
C VAL A 831 30.02 7.30 17.21
N ASP A 832 29.48 7.78 16.09
CA ASP A 832 28.63 8.98 16.05
C ASP A 832 27.14 8.59 16.05
N PHE A 833 26.46 8.94 17.14
CA PHE A 833 25.04 8.68 17.34
C PHE A 833 24.11 9.80 16.86
N THR A 834 24.66 10.87 16.28
CA THR A 834 23.90 12.04 15.85
C THR A 834 22.76 11.65 14.91
N LEU A 835 23.03 10.80 13.91
CA LEU A 835 22.01 10.38 12.96
C LEU A 835 20.91 9.52 13.62
N SER A 836 21.28 8.58 14.50
CA SER A 836 20.32 7.77 15.26
C SER A 836 19.42 8.66 16.13
N ALA A 837 19.99 9.68 16.78
CA ALA A 837 19.23 10.65 17.58
C ALA A 837 18.26 11.48 16.74
N GLU A 838 18.67 11.94 15.56
CA GLU A 838 17.78 12.68 14.65
C GLU A 838 16.64 11.81 14.09
N TYR A 839 16.88 10.52 13.83
CA TYR A 839 15.82 9.60 13.41
C TYR A 839 14.80 9.35 14.52
N LEU A 840 15.23 9.27 15.79
CA LEU A 840 14.32 9.22 16.93
C LEU A 840 13.49 10.52 17.06
N LYS A 841 14.11 11.68 16.84
CA LYS A 841 13.39 12.97 16.80
C LYS A 841 12.38 13.00 15.66
N TYR A 842 12.72 12.46 14.50
CA TYR A 842 11.79 12.35 13.38
C TYR A 842 10.55 11.51 13.76
N LEU A 843 10.75 10.35 14.40
CA LEU A 843 9.64 9.53 14.92
C LEU A 843 8.77 10.25 15.95
N ALA A 844 9.33 11.21 16.68
CA ALA A 844 8.61 12.02 17.66
C ALA A 844 7.97 13.29 17.04
N SER A 845 8.28 13.60 15.78
CA SER A 845 7.86 14.84 15.13
C SER A 845 6.39 14.79 14.68
N GLU A 846 5.78 15.97 14.54
CA GLU A 846 4.43 16.10 13.97
C GLU A 846 4.42 16.05 12.43
N ASN A 847 5.58 16.13 11.79
CA ASN A 847 5.77 16.25 10.33
C ASN A 847 6.37 14.98 9.73
N ILE A 848 5.86 13.81 10.14
CA ILE A 848 6.26 12.53 9.55
C ILE A 848 5.57 12.37 8.18
N ASP A 849 6.32 11.86 7.21
CA ASP A 849 5.82 11.62 5.86
C ASP A 849 4.70 10.56 5.87
N LYS A 850 3.67 10.78 5.05
CA LYS A 850 2.50 9.90 4.97
C LYS A 850 2.88 8.46 4.62
N ASN A 851 3.78 8.25 3.66
CA ASN A 851 4.18 6.89 3.26
C ASN A 851 4.92 6.17 4.39
N PHE A 852 5.75 6.91 5.14
CA PHE A 852 6.43 6.36 6.32
C PHE A 852 5.42 5.92 7.38
N ILE A 853 4.42 6.75 7.68
CA ILE A 853 3.36 6.40 8.65
C ILE A 853 2.56 5.19 8.18
N GLU A 854 2.15 5.15 6.91
CA GLU A 854 1.37 4.04 6.37
C GLU A 854 2.15 2.74 6.41
N LEU A 855 3.43 2.77 6.03
CA LEU A 855 4.30 1.60 6.05
C LEU A 855 4.52 1.08 7.47
N VAL A 856 4.90 1.95 8.41
CA VAL A 856 5.16 1.55 9.81
C VAL A 856 3.88 1.18 10.55
N GLY A 857 2.78 1.91 10.32
CA GLY A 857 1.47 1.66 10.93
C GLY A 857 0.78 0.39 10.42
N SER A 858 1.19 -0.12 9.27
CA SER A 858 0.71 -1.39 8.71
C SER A 858 1.46 -2.62 9.24
N VAL A 859 2.57 -2.45 9.99
CA VAL A 859 3.31 -3.57 10.58
C VAL A 859 2.40 -4.31 11.60
N PRO A 860 2.11 -5.61 11.41
CA PRO A 860 1.28 -6.37 12.33
C PRO A 860 1.82 -6.35 13.76
N PHE A 861 0.93 -6.19 14.74
CA PHE A 861 1.28 -6.29 16.16
C PHE A 861 0.20 -6.98 17.01
N ALA A 862 0.65 -7.72 18.03
CA ALA A 862 -0.22 -8.26 19.08
C ALA A 862 -0.35 -7.26 20.25
N LEU A 863 -1.55 -7.17 20.83
CA LEU A 863 -1.84 -6.35 22.01
C LEU A 863 -1.80 -7.19 23.29
N ASP A 864 -1.00 -6.74 24.28
CA ASP A 864 -0.78 -7.42 25.57
C ASP A 864 -2.07 -7.63 26.39
N GLU A 865 -3.11 -6.82 26.20
CA GLU A 865 -4.33 -6.86 27.01
C GLU A 865 -5.38 -7.90 26.54
N LEU A 866 -5.20 -8.50 25.36
CA LEU A 866 -6.19 -9.42 24.76
C LEU A 866 -5.87 -10.91 24.96
N TYR A 867 -4.79 -11.25 25.68
CA TYR A 867 -4.39 -12.65 25.97
C TYR A 867 -5.30 -13.40 26.98
N LYS A 868 -6.44 -12.82 27.39
CA LYS A 868 -7.35 -13.42 28.39
C LYS A 868 -8.40 -14.36 27.78
N ASP A 869 -8.79 -14.14 26.54
CA ASP A 869 -9.60 -15.06 25.76
C ASP A 869 -8.69 -15.74 24.74
N SER A 870 -8.84 -17.03 24.50
CA SER A 870 -8.00 -17.87 23.64
C SER A 870 -7.97 -17.48 22.14
N LYS A 871 -8.27 -16.22 21.79
CA LYS A 871 -8.16 -15.61 20.46
C LYS A 871 -7.17 -14.45 20.52
N CYS A 872 -5.97 -14.66 19.96
CA CYS A 872 -5.01 -13.58 19.78
C CYS A 872 -5.45 -12.72 18.58
N ASN A 873 -5.68 -11.43 18.83
CA ASN A 873 -6.10 -10.49 17.78
C ASN A 873 -4.86 -9.72 17.30
N VAL A 874 -4.30 -10.14 16.16
CA VAL A 874 -3.24 -9.39 15.50
C VAL A 874 -3.86 -8.28 14.69
N VAL A 875 -3.39 -7.04 14.89
CA VAL A 875 -3.92 -5.86 14.19
C VAL A 875 -2.85 -5.32 13.26
N ALA A 876 -3.20 -5.19 11.98
CA ALA A 876 -2.50 -4.36 11.00
C ALA A 876 -3.56 -3.49 10.34
N LYS A 877 -3.60 -2.19 10.65
CA LYS A 877 -4.68 -1.31 10.16
C LYS A 877 -4.15 -0.41 9.07
N ARG A 878 -4.70 -0.52 7.86
CA ARG A 878 -4.62 0.52 6.84
C ARG A 878 -5.25 1.80 7.38
N PHE A 879 -4.55 2.92 7.24
CA PHE A 879 -4.93 4.18 7.87
C PHE A 879 -6.16 4.85 7.28
N PHE A 880 -6.64 4.38 6.11
CA PHE A 880 -7.85 4.87 5.48
C PHE A 880 -8.80 3.71 5.16
N VAL A 881 -9.59 3.33 6.16
CA VAL A 881 -10.87 2.66 5.93
C VAL A 881 -11.93 3.74 6.16
N PRO A 882 -12.72 4.15 5.14
CA PRO A 882 -13.91 4.96 5.36
C PRO A 882 -14.79 4.25 6.39
N LYS A 883 -15.36 5.00 7.34
CA LYS A 883 -16.01 4.50 8.56
C LYS A 883 -17.28 3.65 8.36
N GLU A 884 -17.55 3.20 7.13
CA GLU A 884 -18.82 2.59 6.74
C GLU A 884 -18.77 1.06 6.66
N VAL A 885 -17.60 0.43 6.75
CA VAL A 885 -17.47 -1.05 6.73
C VAL A 885 -16.72 -1.57 7.96
N VAL A 886 -17.28 -1.40 9.16
CA VAL A 886 -17.02 -2.31 10.30
C VAL A 886 -18.26 -2.31 11.21
N LYS A 887 -19.18 -3.25 10.99
CA LYS A 887 -20.14 -3.68 12.00
C LYS A 887 -20.14 -5.20 12.05
N GLU A 888 -19.27 -5.75 12.87
CA GLU A 888 -19.68 -6.45 14.10
C GLU A 888 -18.43 -6.90 14.85
N HIS A 889 -18.32 -6.40 16.09
CA HIS A 889 -17.37 -6.77 17.13
C HIS A 889 -15.89 -6.90 16.69
N TRP A 890 -15.08 -5.87 17.02
CA TRP A 890 -13.88 -5.97 17.87
C TRP A 890 -13.28 -4.57 18.15
N ALA A 891 -12.58 -4.48 19.28
CA ALA A 891 -12.25 -3.26 20.00
C ALA A 891 -11.50 -2.20 19.17
N ILE A 892 -12.01 -0.98 19.22
CA ILE A 892 -11.38 0.22 18.65
C ILE A 892 -10.19 0.59 19.54
N PHE A 893 -8.97 0.51 19.02
CA PHE A 893 -7.81 1.19 19.61
C PHE A 893 -7.94 2.70 19.33
N PRO A 894 -8.13 3.57 20.34
CA PRO A 894 -8.16 5.00 20.14
C PRO A 894 -6.73 5.55 20.09
N TRP A 895 -6.53 6.55 19.25
CA TRP A 895 -5.32 7.32 19.00
C TRP A 895 -4.74 8.12 20.19
N SER A 896 -4.96 7.69 21.43
CA SER A 896 -4.68 8.49 22.63
C SER A 896 -3.25 8.40 23.19
N ILE A 897 -2.33 7.66 22.58
CA ILE A 897 -0.93 7.56 23.09
C ILE A 897 0.04 8.50 22.37
N LEU A 898 -0.39 9.20 21.31
CA LEU A 898 0.51 10.11 20.57
C LEU A 898 0.30 11.61 20.78
N ARG A 899 -0.69 12.01 21.58
CA ARG A 899 -0.88 13.41 21.96
C ARG A 899 -1.47 13.51 23.37
N SER A 900 -0.61 13.43 24.38
CA SER A 900 -0.95 13.94 25.70
C SER A 900 0.25 14.67 26.31
N HIS A 901 0.41 15.96 25.98
CA HIS A 901 0.22 16.99 27.00
C HIS A 901 0.07 18.42 26.46
N HIS A 902 -1.08 18.99 26.81
CA HIS A 902 -1.33 20.37 27.23
C HIS A 902 -0.92 21.55 26.35
N THR A 903 -1.62 21.71 25.22
CA THR A 903 -1.94 22.94 24.44
C THR A 903 -1.88 22.47 23.00
N ILE A 904 -2.99 22.11 22.35
CA ILE A 904 -3.86 23.07 21.64
C ILE A 904 -5.31 22.71 21.94
N ARG A 905 -5.88 23.40 22.93
CA ARG A 905 -7.32 23.57 23.09
C ARG A 905 -7.75 24.55 22.01
N GLY A 906 -8.43 24.08 20.98
CA GLY A 906 -9.08 24.95 20.01
C GLY A 906 -9.41 24.20 18.74
N ILE A 907 -10.70 24.10 18.44
CA ILE A 907 -11.30 23.48 17.26
C ILE A 907 -11.53 21.95 17.43
N TYR A 908 -12.80 21.54 17.28
CA TYR A 908 -13.38 20.20 17.49
C TYR A 908 -13.77 19.82 18.92
N ASN A 909 -14.53 20.71 19.56
CA ASN A 909 -15.59 20.26 20.46
C ASN A 909 -16.90 20.18 19.68
N GLN A 910 -17.68 19.12 19.93
CA GLN A 910 -18.97 18.72 19.36
C GLN A 910 -18.89 17.88 18.08
N LYS A 911 -19.10 16.56 18.23
CA LYS A 911 -20.41 15.95 17.95
C LYS A 911 -20.40 14.46 18.31
N GLU A 912 -21.25 14.13 19.27
CA GLU A 912 -21.75 12.79 19.52
C GLU A 912 -22.34 12.19 18.22
N TYR A 913 -21.98 10.94 17.95
CA TYR A 913 -22.49 10.13 16.86
C TYR A 913 -24.00 9.91 17.01
N LYS A 914 -24.77 10.15 15.95
CA LYS A 914 -26.13 9.61 15.80
C LYS A 914 -26.10 8.41 14.86
N LYS A 915 -26.57 7.27 15.37
CA LYS A 915 -26.95 6.05 14.65
C LYS A 915 -27.64 6.39 13.32
N ILE A 916 -27.18 5.77 12.22
CA ILE A 916 -28.00 5.57 11.02
C ILE A 916 -29.17 4.69 11.46
N SER A 917 -30.39 5.21 11.30
CA SER A 917 -31.63 4.54 11.68
C SER A 917 -31.91 3.34 10.79
N VAL A 918 -31.96 2.14 11.36
CA VAL A 918 -32.37 0.92 10.65
C VAL A 918 -33.65 0.45 11.34
N GLY A 919 -34.80 0.71 10.71
CA GLY A 919 -36.14 0.47 11.27
C GLY A 919 -37.03 1.71 11.27
N ALA A 920 -38.35 1.52 11.16
CA ALA A 920 -39.35 2.57 11.31
C ALA A 920 -39.29 3.23 12.70
N VAL A 921 -38.94 2.49 13.75
CA VAL A 921 -38.76 3.02 15.12
C VAL A 921 -37.63 4.05 15.15
N ASP A 922 -36.46 3.70 14.63
CA ASP A 922 -35.32 4.60 14.62
C ASP A 922 -35.59 5.84 13.74
N ARG A 923 -36.37 5.69 12.65
CA ARG A 923 -36.81 6.82 11.81
C ARG A 923 -37.73 7.77 12.57
N VAL A 924 -38.71 7.23 13.31
CA VAL A 924 -39.59 8.01 14.18
C VAL A 924 -38.81 8.69 15.31
N GLN A 925 -37.84 8.01 15.91
CA GLN A 925 -36.96 8.60 16.92
C GLN A 925 -36.03 9.68 16.34
N ASN A 926 -35.74 9.60 15.04
CA ASN A 926 -34.99 10.62 14.33
C ASN A 926 -35.82 11.86 13.95
N HIS A 927 -37.15 11.80 14.04
CA HIS A 927 -38.02 12.96 13.82
C HIS A 927 -37.72 14.09 14.81
N LEU A 928 -37.77 15.33 14.33
CA LEU A 928 -37.59 16.52 15.17
C LEU A 928 -38.57 16.55 16.36
N SER A 929 -39.81 16.09 16.15
CA SER A 929 -40.83 15.98 17.20
C SER A 929 -40.38 15.11 18.37
N TYR A 930 -39.79 13.94 18.11
CA TYR A 930 -39.31 13.05 19.15
C TYR A 930 -38.13 13.66 19.92
N LYS A 931 -37.15 14.21 19.16
CA LYS A 931 -35.94 14.85 19.71
C LYS A 931 -36.27 16.03 20.62
N LEU A 932 -37.16 16.93 20.18
CA LEU A 932 -37.59 18.07 20.98
C LEU A 932 -38.39 17.63 22.23
N GLY A 933 -39.30 16.67 22.06
CA GLY A 933 -40.08 16.11 23.15
C GLY A 933 -39.25 15.54 24.29
N ASN A 934 -38.24 14.74 23.96
CA ASN A 934 -37.35 14.13 24.95
C ASN A 934 -36.47 15.17 25.67
N VAL A 935 -35.96 16.18 24.94
CA VAL A 935 -35.13 17.23 25.55
C VAL A 935 -35.95 18.12 26.49
N LEU A 936 -37.19 18.42 26.14
CA LEU A 936 -38.15 19.10 27.03
C LEU A 936 -38.40 18.28 28.30
N MET A 937 -38.75 17.00 28.17
CA MET A 937 -39.06 16.14 29.31
C MET A 937 -37.89 15.95 30.29
N ARG A 938 -36.66 15.93 29.80
CA ARG A 938 -35.44 15.77 30.64
C ARG A 938 -35.04 17.05 31.38
N ASN A 939 -35.29 18.22 30.79
CA ASN A 939 -34.78 19.49 31.32
C ASN A 939 -35.87 20.39 31.94
N ALA A 940 -37.15 20.12 31.72
CA ALA A 940 -38.26 20.91 32.27
C ALA A 940 -38.53 20.67 33.77
N LYS A 941 -37.81 19.74 34.41
CA LYS A 941 -38.03 19.34 35.81
C LYS A 941 -37.29 20.22 36.84
N ASN A 942 -36.38 21.10 36.42
CA ASN A 942 -35.69 22.02 37.33
C ASN A 942 -35.43 23.41 36.68
N PRO A 943 -35.24 24.48 37.48
CA PRO A 943 -35.15 25.85 36.97
C PRO A 943 -33.94 26.10 36.07
N PHE A 944 -32.77 25.51 36.40
CA PHE A 944 -31.55 25.62 35.60
C PHE A 944 -31.66 24.87 34.25
N GLY A 945 -32.45 23.81 34.19
CA GLY A 945 -32.78 23.08 32.97
C GLY A 945 -33.67 23.89 32.03
N MET A 946 -34.62 24.67 32.57
CA MET A 946 -35.44 25.60 31.77
C MET A 946 -34.61 26.70 31.12
N ILE A 947 -33.58 27.22 31.79
CA ILE A 947 -32.64 28.18 31.20
C ILE A 947 -31.82 27.53 30.07
N LYS A 948 -31.37 26.27 30.25
CA LYS A 948 -30.65 25.51 29.20
C LYS A 948 -31.49 25.28 27.94
N LEU A 949 -32.82 25.14 28.07
CA LEU A 949 -33.72 24.93 26.93
C LEU A 949 -33.74 26.10 25.93
N ILE A 950 -33.47 27.33 26.38
CA ILE A 950 -33.39 28.53 25.52
C ILE A 950 -32.31 28.37 24.45
N PHE A 951 -31.20 27.70 24.77
CA PHE A 951 -30.08 27.47 23.86
C PHE A 951 -30.14 26.11 23.16
N LEU A 952 -30.61 25.06 23.85
CA LEU A 952 -30.66 23.71 23.32
C LEU A 952 -31.69 23.56 22.18
N ILE A 953 -32.86 24.18 22.30
CA ILE A 953 -33.94 24.04 21.31
C ILE A 953 -33.54 24.61 19.93
N PRO A 954 -33.04 25.86 19.81
CA PRO A 954 -32.56 26.38 18.52
C PRO A 954 -31.41 25.57 17.94
N MET A 955 -30.45 25.17 18.78
CA MET A 955 -29.29 24.36 18.37
C MET A 955 -29.72 23.01 17.78
N LEU A 956 -30.68 22.32 18.42
CA LEU A 956 -31.23 21.05 17.92
C LEU A 956 -31.96 21.19 16.59
N ILE A 957 -32.68 22.30 16.39
CA ILE A 957 -33.37 22.59 15.12
C ILE A 957 -32.35 22.82 13.99
N ILE A 958 -31.26 23.57 14.26
CA ILE A 958 -30.18 23.81 13.29
C ILE A 958 -29.48 22.50 12.93
N ILE A 959 -29.09 21.71 13.94
CA ILE A 959 -28.45 20.41 13.73
C ILE A 959 -29.36 19.48 12.90
N HIS A 960 -30.66 19.43 13.19
CA HIS A 960 -31.59 18.59 12.43
C HIS A 960 -31.82 19.06 10.99
N LYS A 961 -31.74 20.37 10.72
CA LYS A 961 -31.79 20.92 9.34
C LYS A 961 -30.56 20.51 8.54
N GLU A 962 -29.37 20.55 9.14
CA GLU A 962 -28.13 20.10 8.51
C GLU A 962 -28.12 18.56 8.31
N GLU A 963 -28.63 17.79 9.29
CA GLU A 963 -28.86 16.33 9.16
C GLU A 963 -29.74 16.01 7.93
N LYS A 964 -30.82 16.77 7.69
CA LYS A 964 -31.69 16.57 6.52
C LYS A 964 -31.05 16.96 5.19
N LYS A 965 -30.16 17.96 5.16
CA LYS A 965 -29.42 18.33 3.94
C LYS A 965 -28.46 17.22 3.54
N MET A 966 -27.76 16.61 4.50
CA MET A 966 -26.85 15.49 4.25
C MET A 966 -27.60 14.21 3.84
N ALA A 967 -28.75 13.92 4.46
CA ALA A 967 -29.58 12.77 4.10
C ALA A 967 -30.24 12.86 2.70
N ASN A 968 -30.37 14.06 2.13
CA ASN A 968 -30.86 14.24 0.75
C ASN A 968 -29.81 13.89 -0.32
N TYR A 969 -28.53 13.75 0.04
CA TYR A 969 -27.48 13.23 -0.85
C TYR A 969 -27.43 11.69 -0.85
N SER A 970 -28.06 11.03 0.12
CA SER A 970 -28.24 9.57 0.20
C SER A 970 -29.71 9.22 -0.11
N SER A 971 -30.10 9.18 -1.38
CA SER A 971 -31.47 8.85 -1.76
C SER A 971 -31.71 7.34 -1.72
N ASN A 972 -32.26 6.86 -0.61
CA ASN A 972 -33.10 5.65 -0.57
C ASN A 972 -33.96 5.69 0.70
N ASN A 973 -35.25 5.93 0.55
CA ASN A 973 -36.21 5.92 1.65
C ASN A 973 -37.43 5.09 1.22
N LEU A 974 -37.46 3.81 1.59
CA LEU A 974 -38.69 3.01 1.60
C LEU A 974 -39.77 3.73 2.43
N SER A 975 -41.06 3.55 2.12
CA SER A 975 -42.14 4.03 3.01
C SER A 975 -42.03 3.32 4.38
N MET A 976 -42.38 3.99 5.48
CA MET A 976 -42.22 3.44 6.83
C MET A 976 -43.03 2.16 7.07
N GLU A 977 -44.09 1.94 6.28
CA GLU A 977 -44.97 0.76 6.35
C GLU A 977 -44.30 -0.55 5.90
N TYR A 978 -43.13 -0.48 5.26
CA TYR A 978 -42.38 -1.63 4.79
C TYR A 978 -41.29 -2.12 5.76
N TYR A 979 -41.21 -1.55 6.97
CA TYR A 979 -40.27 -2.01 8.01
C TYR A 979 -40.98 -2.89 9.03
N ASP A 980 -40.33 -3.97 9.45
CA ASP A 980 -40.88 -4.97 10.37
C ASP A 980 -41.31 -4.38 11.74
N ASP A 981 -40.74 -3.24 12.14
CA ASP A 981 -41.01 -2.53 13.40
C ASP A 981 -42.01 -1.35 13.24
N TYR A 982 -42.75 -1.28 12.13
CA TYR A 982 -43.70 -0.18 11.84
C TYR A 982 -44.77 0.02 12.93
N GLU A 983 -45.37 -1.07 13.44
CA GLU A 983 -46.37 -1.01 14.51
C GLU A 983 -45.79 -0.45 15.83
N GLU A 984 -44.53 -0.73 16.12
CA GLU A 984 -43.84 -0.16 17.28
C GLU A 984 -43.52 1.32 17.07
N ALA A 985 -43.16 1.71 15.85
CA ALA A 985 -42.96 3.11 15.46
C ALA A 985 -44.25 3.94 15.62
N LEU A 986 -45.41 3.38 15.25
CA LEU A 986 -46.73 3.98 15.47
C LEU A 986 -47.03 4.17 16.96
N ARG A 987 -46.65 3.22 17.83
CA ARG A 987 -46.78 3.38 19.29
C ARG A 987 -45.91 4.53 19.82
N ILE A 988 -44.68 4.68 19.33
CA ILE A 988 -43.77 5.77 19.73
C ILE A 988 -44.29 7.14 19.30
N GLN A 989 -44.92 7.26 18.13
CA GLN A 989 -45.59 8.50 17.71
C GLN A 989 -46.75 8.91 18.63
N ASN A 990 -47.35 7.93 19.32
CA ASN A 990 -48.40 8.15 20.30
C ASN A 990 -47.87 8.49 21.71
N PHE A 991 -46.55 8.44 21.95
CA PHE A 991 -45.97 8.80 23.24
C PHE A 991 -46.12 10.30 23.53
N PHE A 992 -46.31 10.64 24.81
CA PHE A 992 -46.46 12.02 25.27
C PHE A 992 -45.28 12.90 24.89
N SER A 993 -44.04 12.40 24.93
CA SER A 993 -42.85 13.15 24.50
C SER A 993 -42.94 13.52 23.01
N TYR A 994 -43.26 12.58 22.14
CA TYR A 994 -43.42 12.82 20.71
C TYR A 994 -44.55 13.82 20.40
N GLN A 995 -45.69 13.69 21.10
CA GLN A 995 -46.84 14.59 20.96
C GLN A 995 -46.52 16.01 21.46
N LEU A 996 -45.79 16.13 22.56
CA LEU A 996 -45.34 17.41 23.12
C LEU A 996 -44.39 18.14 22.15
N GLY A 997 -43.40 17.44 21.58
CA GLY A 997 -42.51 18.04 20.58
C GLY A 997 -43.21 18.38 19.27
N SER A 998 -44.20 17.57 18.84
CA SER A 998 -45.04 17.89 17.68
C SER A 998 -45.90 19.13 17.91
N LEU A 999 -46.44 19.30 19.12
CA LEU A 999 -47.20 20.50 19.52
C LEU A 999 -46.32 21.75 19.45
N LEU A 1000 -45.09 21.68 19.97
CA LEU A 1000 -44.12 22.77 19.90
C LEU A 1000 -43.82 23.19 18.44
N ILE A 1001 -43.58 22.22 17.56
CA ILE A 1001 -43.31 22.48 16.14
C ILE A 1001 -44.52 23.13 15.46
N ARG A 1002 -45.73 22.60 15.69
CA ARG A 1002 -46.97 23.14 15.09
C ARG A 1002 -47.23 24.57 15.58
N SER A 1003 -47.04 24.83 16.85
CA SER A 1003 -47.24 26.16 17.45
C SER A 1003 -46.20 27.17 16.97
N SER A 1004 -44.95 26.75 16.72
CA SER A 1004 -43.89 27.60 16.14
C SER A 1004 -44.10 27.95 14.65
N LYS A 1005 -44.77 27.08 13.88
CA LYS A 1005 -45.02 27.29 12.44
C LYS A 1005 -46.23 28.19 12.15
N LYS A 1006 -47.14 28.38 13.12
CA LYS A 1006 -48.46 28.97 12.86
C LYS A 1006 -48.71 30.33 13.56
N TYR A 1007 -47.87 30.76 14.51
CA TYR A 1007 -48.12 31.99 15.29
C TYR A 1007 -46.84 32.77 15.63
N ASN A 1008 -46.78 34.03 15.21
CA ASN A 1008 -45.77 34.99 15.60
C ASN A 1008 -46.23 35.70 16.90
N ILE A 1009 -45.35 35.78 17.91
CA ILE A 1009 -45.51 36.43 19.23
C ILE A 1009 -46.58 35.90 20.22
N PHE A 1010 -47.78 35.49 19.80
CA PHE A 1010 -48.83 35.00 20.73
C PHE A 1010 -48.63 33.57 21.25
N CYS A 1011 -47.63 32.88 20.72
CA CYS A 1011 -47.32 31.48 21.03
C CYS A 1011 -46.98 31.27 22.52
N VAL A 1012 -46.39 32.27 23.17
CA VAL A 1012 -45.99 32.23 24.60
C VAL A 1012 -47.20 32.09 25.54
N PHE A 1013 -48.37 32.61 25.15
CA PHE A 1013 -49.59 32.57 25.98
C PHE A 1013 -50.48 31.35 25.72
N VAL A 1014 -50.47 30.81 24.49
CA VAL A 1014 -51.34 29.68 24.08
C VAL A 1014 -50.69 28.33 24.35
N LEU A 1015 -49.37 28.24 24.23
CA LEU A 1015 -48.62 27.01 24.40
C LEU A 1015 -48.76 26.38 25.81
N PRO A 1016 -48.71 27.13 26.93
CA PRO A 1016 -48.91 26.56 28.26
C PRO A 1016 -50.28 25.87 28.41
N TYR A 1017 -51.35 26.50 27.92
CA TYR A 1017 -52.70 25.93 27.97
C TYR A 1017 -52.83 24.65 27.13
N GLN A 1018 -52.22 24.61 25.94
CA GLN A 1018 -52.24 23.41 25.08
C GLN A 1018 -51.43 22.25 25.68
N ILE A 1019 -50.31 22.55 26.37
CA ILE A 1019 -49.52 21.56 27.10
C ILE A 1019 -50.34 20.98 28.26
N VAL A 1020 -51.05 21.82 29.02
CA VAL A 1020 -51.94 21.38 30.10
C VAL A 1020 -53.06 20.49 29.56
N LYS A 1021 -53.69 20.85 28.44
CA LYS A 1021 -54.73 20.04 27.79
C LYS A 1021 -54.20 18.68 27.29
N LEU A 1022 -52.97 18.65 26.76
CA LEU A 1022 -52.30 17.41 26.34
C LEU A 1022 -51.97 16.53 27.55
N TYR A 1023 -51.53 17.13 28.66
CA TYR A 1023 -51.24 16.43 29.91
C TYR A 1023 -52.52 15.84 30.54
N GLN A 1024 -53.61 16.60 30.60
CA GLN A 1024 -54.91 16.12 31.08
C GLN A 1024 -55.45 14.95 30.24
N LYS A 1025 -55.22 14.96 28.91
CA LYS A 1025 -55.60 13.85 28.02
C LYS A 1025 -54.77 12.59 28.25
N LYS A 1026 -53.54 12.71 28.76
CA LYS A 1026 -52.70 11.57 29.19
C LYS A 1026 -53.17 11.01 30.53
N VAL A 1027 -53.48 11.88 31.50
CA VAL A 1027 -53.98 11.46 32.83
C VAL A 1027 -55.30 10.69 32.69
N ARG A 1028 -56.25 11.17 31.87
CA ARG A 1028 -57.52 10.48 31.56
C ARG A 1028 -57.42 9.16 30.77
N LYS A 1029 -56.22 8.73 30.35
CA LYS A 1029 -55.99 7.47 29.61
C LYS A 1029 -55.31 6.40 30.47
N ASN A 1030 -54.87 6.77 31.68
CA ASN A 1030 -54.25 5.90 32.68
C ASN A 1030 -55.15 5.68 33.91
N ASP A 1031 -56.33 6.30 33.92
CA ASP A 1031 -57.54 5.83 34.62
C ASP A 1031 -58.37 5.03 33.59
#